data_AF-A0ABD1BZD7-F1
#
_entry.id   AF-A0ABD1BZD7-F1
#
_cell.length_a   1.000
_cell.length_b   1.000
_cell.length_c   1.000
_cell.angle_alpha   90.00
_cell.angle_beta   90.00
_cell.angle_gamma   90.00
#
_symmetry.space_group_name_H-M   'P 1'
#
loop_
_entity.id
_entity.type
_entity.pdbx_description
1 polymer ?
#
loop_
_entity_poly.entity_id
_entity_poly.type
_entity_poly.pdbx_seq_one_letter_code
_entity_poly.pdbx_strand_id
1 'polypeptide(L)'
;MDSESELISLITQLLFPDQDFDSKMLSLVSQVIYLVWSIDLNSEPKPESEFMSLITQAISIFYPIDSHPKPLQELFLLFTQTISFLYSIDLDSQPTPVQEFVSLAKNLSQEISLANSMDSDWNSKNVEDTIEEILAIEPEPELLSLIYQIFSLVILMKSKSEKFVSLCPQLQVTLENGKFHVSEEVPRSHYGKWECLPGNWVNVNFKGEDAKHFYCKGCKGKNHEEYKKVPVEIKHYLHRKHSLRLVLRKDIKTRECYCCDEDLLEVFYYCLPCDFAMNVDCAKKPLVLSIDHPKWHEHSLVPFPRQAFLTCNLCALADESSLIYMCPPCDFVVHQKCINLPLVIRISRHQHRISFTSSFDQGDWFCGICRRKIDNDYGGYSCIKDGCSYVAHSRCATQRNVWDGKELEGEPEEEEAIEDIEPFVRISDGIIEHFSHQHHHLKIDENTDREYEEHRECQACITPIYFGNFYTCMQCDFILHEKCANLSRKIHHPIHPHLLTLEDKNLVKPGIKCSACPWFCTVGFFYNCSKEGCDFKLNVQCATISEPLVHESHIHPLFLTSKPEEELRLCSVCNKTQKRKTNETFNCLECDFALCFGCATLPQKARYKHDKHVLPLSYGKEASTMTYWCEVCEGKINPKKGLYMCDEYCCVTLHIECLLGRDFYMKPGSHINTALGKANVLLNNHHMSRPICLFCEKRCPDKTVLQLDLSIFAGSFFCSLLCVHKSAETSDIWLKQRKLTRENEQVKL
;
A
#
# COMPACT_ATOMS: atom_id res chain seq x y z
N MET A 1 -40.00 36.99 -27.43
CA MET A 1 -39.16 36.48 -28.55
C MET A 1 -38.00 35.74 -27.92
N ASP A 2 -38.32 34.50 -27.61
CA ASP A 2 -37.52 33.28 -27.49
C ASP A 2 -36.19 33.30 -26.73
N SER A 3 -36.32 33.52 -25.42
CA SER A 3 -35.45 32.92 -24.40
C SER A 3 -35.40 31.37 -24.49
N GLU A 4 -36.35 30.75 -25.19
CA GLU A 4 -36.39 29.31 -25.46
C GLU A 4 -35.34 28.88 -26.51
N SER A 5 -35.08 29.72 -27.52
CA SER A 5 -34.06 29.44 -28.55
C SER A 5 -32.63 29.60 -28.03
N GLU A 6 -32.44 30.52 -27.09
CA GLU A 6 -31.16 30.76 -26.40
C GLU A 6 -30.86 29.64 -25.40
N LEU A 7 -31.89 29.14 -24.69
CA LEU A 7 -31.79 27.97 -23.82
C LEU A 7 -31.51 26.69 -24.61
N ILE A 8 -32.18 26.48 -25.75
CA ILE A 8 -31.92 25.32 -26.64
C ILE A 8 -30.51 25.41 -27.24
N SER A 9 -30.02 26.59 -27.60
CA SER A 9 -28.64 26.80 -28.08
C SER A 9 -27.61 26.50 -26.99
N LEU A 10 -27.82 26.98 -25.75
CA LEU A 10 -26.94 26.73 -24.59
C LEU A 10 -26.96 25.26 -24.15
N ILE A 11 -28.12 24.61 -24.17
CA ILE A 11 -28.27 23.17 -23.90
C ILE A 11 -27.58 22.34 -25.01
N THR A 12 -27.68 22.76 -26.28
CA THR A 12 -27.00 22.07 -27.39
C THR A 12 -25.48 22.22 -27.33
N GLN A 13 -24.97 23.35 -26.82
CA GLN A 13 -23.54 23.60 -26.63
C GLN A 13 -22.96 22.90 -25.38
N LEU A 14 -23.78 22.64 -24.35
CA LEU A 14 -23.40 21.85 -23.16
C LEU A 14 -23.44 20.34 -23.41
N LEU A 15 -24.14 19.88 -24.44
CA LEU A 15 -24.34 18.46 -24.74
C LEU A 15 -23.23 17.80 -25.56
N PHE A 16 -22.15 18.51 -25.93
CA PHE A 16 -20.99 17.89 -26.56
C PHE A 16 -19.67 18.55 -26.12
N PRO A 17 -19.01 17.93 -25.12
CA PRO A 17 -17.66 17.45 -25.31
C PRO A 17 -17.64 15.93 -25.14
N ASP A 18 -16.94 15.26 -26.06
CA ASP A 18 -16.91 13.82 -26.25
C ASP A 18 -16.77 12.96 -24.97
N GLN A 19 -17.48 11.83 -25.01
CA GLN A 19 -17.53 10.70 -24.06
C GLN A 19 -18.41 10.84 -22.81
N ASP A 20 -19.74 10.78 -22.96
CA ASP A 20 -20.51 10.00 -21.98
C ASP A 20 -21.95 9.64 -22.43
N PHE A 21 -22.14 8.40 -22.89
CA PHE A 21 -23.48 7.81 -23.00
C PHE A 21 -24.05 7.49 -21.60
N ASP A 22 -23.19 7.25 -20.59
CA ASP A 22 -23.60 6.83 -19.26
C ASP A 22 -24.18 8.00 -18.44
N SER A 23 -23.62 9.22 -18.51
CA SER A 23 -24.11 10.36 -17.72
C SER A 23 -25.52 10.81 -18.14
N LYS A 24 -25.81 10.79 -19.46
CA LYS A 24 -27.11 11.20 -20.00
C LYS A 24 -28.23 10.22 -19.62
N MET A 25 -27.93 8.92 -19.60
CA MET A 25 -28.86 7.87 -19.17
C MET A 25 -29.07 7.87 -17.66
N LEU A 26 -28.02 8.01 -16.85
CA LEU A 26 -28.13 8.16 -15.40
C LEU A 26 -28.93 9.41 -15.02
N SER A 27 -28.72 10.52 -15.75
CA SER A 27 -29.51 11.73 -15.59
C SER A 27 -31.00 11.50 -15.89
N LEU A 28 -31.34 10.86 -17.01
CA LEU A 28 -32.74 10.60 -17.38
C LEU A 28 -33.41 9.59 -16.45
N VAL A 29 -32.73 8.53 -16.03
CA VAL A 29 -33.25 7.58 -15.03
C VAL A 29 -33.45 8.27 -13.69
N SER A 30 -32.52 9.12 -13.27
CA SER A 30 -32.66 9.92 -12.05
C SER A 30 -33.81 10.92 -12.15
N GLN A 31 -34.05 11.51 -13.34
CA GLN A 31 -35.18 12.41 -13.59
C GLN A 31 -36.52 11.69 -13.62
N VAL A 32 -36.60 10.48 -14.19
CA VAL A 32 -37.82 9.65 -14.18
C VAL A 32 -38.14 9.19 -12.76
N ILE A 33 -37.12 8.75 -12.02
CA ILE A 33 -37.21 8.41 -10.60
C ILE A 33 -37.66 9.63 -9.79
N TYR A 34 -37.06 10.80 -10.02
CA TYR A 34 -37.43 12.09 -9.42
C TYR A 34 -38.90 12.44 -9.69
N LEU A 35 -39.37 12.34 -10.93
CA LEU A 35 -40.74 12.67 -11.32
C LEU A 35 -41.77 11.70 -10.72
N VAL A 36 -41.44 10.41 -10.63
CA VAL A 36 -42.27 9.41 -9.94
C VAL A 36 -42.35 9.69 -8.45
N TRP A 37 -41.27 10.20 -7.85
CA TRP A 37 -41.19 10.51 -6.42
C TRP A 37 -41.69 11.91 -6.05
N SER A 38 -41.87 12.81 -7.02
CA SER A 38 -42.35 14.18 -6.83
C SER A 38 -43.83 14.38 -7.16
N ILE A 39 -44.59 13.31 -7.47
CA ILE A 39 -46.01 13.40 -7.82
C ILE A 39 -46.82 13.94 -6.63
N ASP A 40 -47.39 15.13 -6.79
CA ASP A 40 -48.53 15.57 -5.99
C ASP A 40 -49.80 14.96 -6.59
N LEU A 41 -50.35 13.94 -5.92
CA LEU A 41 -51.52 13.16 -6.35
C LEU A 41 -52.79 14.01 -6.54
N ASN A 42 -52.79 15.26 -6.06
CA ASN A 42 -53.95 16.16 -6.09
C ASN A 42 -53.82 17.32 -7.10
N SER A 43 -52.73 17.39 -7.89
CA SER A 43 -52.49 18.51 -8.80
C SER A 43 -52.88 18.22 -10.27
N GLU A 44 -53.48 19.19 -10.95
CA GLU A 44 -53.64 19.20 -12.41
C GLU A 44 -52.71 20.25 -13.06
N PRO A 45 -52.12 19.97 -14.23
CA PRO A 45 -52.40 18.83 -15.11
C PRO A 45 -51.69 17.53 -14.69
N LYS A 46 -52.31 16.38 -14.97
CA LYS A 46 -51.79 15.07 -14.56
C LYS A 46 -50.34 14.83 -15.03
N PRO A 47 -49.45 14.30 -14.17
CA PRO A 47 -48.04 14.01 -14.49
C PRO A 47 -47.84 12.93 -15.56
N GLU A 48 -48.93 12.27 -16.00
CA GLU A 48 -48.94 11.25 -17.04
C GLU A 48 -48.36 11.76 -18.39
N SER A 49 -48.54 13.03 -18.76
CA SER A 49 -48.04 13.53 -20.07
C SER A 49 -46.53 13.80 -20.08
N GLU A 50 -45.99 14.35 -18.99
CA GLU A 50 -44.58 14.70 -18.82
C GLU A 50 -43.73 13.45 -18.53
N PHE A 51 -44.28 12.52 -17.75
CA PHE A 51 -43.73 11.17 -17.53
C PHE A 51 -43.64 10.37 -18.84
N MET A 52 -44.70 10.37 -19.65
CA MET A 52 -44.70 9.70 -20.96
C MET A 52 -43.74 10.38 -21.95
N SER A 53 -43.52 11.70 -21.83
CA SER A 53 -42.51 12.43 -22.60
C SER A 53 -41.08 12.01 -22.24
N LEU A 54 -40.72 11.95 -20.96
CA LEU A 54 -39.39 11.51 -20.52
C LEU A 54 -39.11 10.04 -20.83
N ILE A 55 -40.12 9.17 -20.70
CA ILE A 55 -40.01 7.78 -21.15
C ILE A 55 -39.83 7.72 -22.66
N THR A 56 -40.55 8.53 -23.44
CA THR A 56 -40.38 8.58 -24.90
C THR A 56 -38.98 9.08 -25.30
N GLN A 57 -38.41 10.02 -24.54
CA GLN A 57 -37.03 10.49 -24.71
C GLN A 57 -35.99 9.43 -24.32
N ALA A 58 -36.23 8.65 -23.27
CA ALA A 58 -35.39 7.50 -22.93
C ALA A 58 -35.49 6.42 -24.03
N ILE A 59 -36.68 6.14 -24.55
CA ILE A 59 -36.93 5.20 -25.66
C ILE A 59 -36.23 5.64 -26.95
N SER A 60 -36.21 6.93 -27.27
CA SER A 60 -35.56 7.45 -28.48
C SER A 60 -34.02 7.38 -28.43
N ILE A 61 -33.43 7.34 -27.23
CA ILE A 61 -32.00 7.06 -27.03
C ILE A 61 -31.66 5.58 -27.29
N PHE A 62 -32.63 4.67 -27.10
CA PHE A 62 -32.43 3.22 -27.28
C PHE A 62 -32.59 2.69 -28.72
N TYR A 63 -32.86 3.52 -29.73
CA TYR A 63 -32.93 3.08 -31.13
C TYR A 63 -32.10 3.99 -32.04
N PRO A 64 -31.15 3.45 -32.83
CA PRO A 64 -31.46 2.44 -33.84
C PRO A 64 -30.55 1.20 -33.83
N ILE A 65 -31.17 0.01 -33.80
CA ILE A 65 -30.99 -1.13 -34.73
C ILE A 65 -31.64 -2.37 -34.08
N ASP A 66 -32.71 -2.81 -34.76
CA ASP A 66 -33.40 -4.10 -34.79
C ASP A 66 -34.04 -4.77 -33.55
N SER A 67 -35.39 -4.77 -33.62
CA SER A 67 -36.41 -5.59 -32.96
C SER A 67 -36.49 -5.49 -31.43
N HIS A 68 -37.65 -5.05 -30.93
CA HIS A 68 -37.99 -4.89 -29.51
C HIS A 68 -37.26 -5.88 -28.58
N PRO A 69 -36.23 -5.44 -27.83
CA PRO A 69 -35.57 -6.31 -26.87
C PRO A 69 -36.55 -6.56 -25.71
N LYS A 70 -36.88 -7.83 -25.42
CA LYS A 70 -37.66 -8.25 -24.22
C LYS A 70 -37.32 -7.45 -22.93
N PRO A 71 -36.04 -7.12 -22.62
CA PRO A 71 -35.69 -6.36 -21.43
C PRO A 71 -36.31 -4.95 -21.35
N LEU A 72 -36.53 -4.27 -22.48
CA LEU A 72 -37.15 -2.94 -22.53
C LEU A 72 -38.65 -2.99 -22.22
N GLN A 73 -39.34 -4.05 -22.63
CA GLN A 73 -40.75 -4.28 -22.28
C GLN A 73 -40.90 -4.62 -20.80
N GLU A 74 -39.98 -5.42 -20.25
CA GLU A 74 -39.94 -5.76 -18.82
C GLU A 74 -39.65 -4.53 -17.96
N LEU A 75 -38.72 -3.67 -18.37
CA LEU A 75 -38.45 -2.40 -17.70
C LEU A 75 -39.69 -1.49 -17.67
N PHE A 76 -40.39 -1.37 -18.80
CA PHE A 76 -41.64 -0.60 -18.90
C PHE A 76 -42.74 -1.15 -17.98
N LEU A 77 -42.87 -2.48 -17.93
CA LEU A 77 -43.82 -3.16 -17.04
C LEU A 77 -43.52 -2.88 -15.57
N LEU A 78 -42.24 -2.93 -15.17
CA LEU A 78 -41.81 -2.71 -13.79
C LEU A 78 -42.00 -1.26 -13.34
N PHE A 79 -41.72 -0.28 -14.21
CA PHE A 79 -42.05 1.11 -13.92
C PHE A 79 -43.55 1.30 -13.75
N THR A 80 -44.35 0.70 -14.63
CA THR A 80 -45.83 0.75 -14.53
C THR A 80 -46.34 0.10 -13.24
N GLN A 81 -45.75 -1.02 -12.82
CA GLN A 81 -46.07 -1.68 -11.56
C GLN A 81 -45.67 -0.85 -10.34
N THR A 82 -44.50 -0.23 -10.37
CA THR A 82 -44.02 0.69 -9.31
C THR A 82 -44.98 1.85 -9.13
N ILE A 83 -45.44 2.42 -10.24
CA ILE A 83 -46.39 3.53 -10.26
C ILE A 83 -47.77 3.09 -9.78
N SER A 84 -48.29 1.97 -10.29
CA SER A 84 -49.56 1.43 -9.83
C SER A 84 -49.55 1.11 -8.33
N PHE A 85 -48.42 0.65 -7.80
CA PHE A 85 -48.22 0.42 -6.38
C PHE A 85 -48.27 1.74 -5.59
N LEU A 86 -47.51 2.75 -6.03
CA LEU A 86 -47.51 4.08 -5.42
C LEU A 86 -48.90 4.75 -5.45
N TYR A 87 -49.66 4.60 -6.53
CA TYR A 87 -51.05 5.09 -6.64
C TYR A 87 -52.07 4.29 -5.83
N SER A 88 -51.72 3.07 -5.40
CA SER A 88 -52.57 2.24 -4.54
C SER A 88 -52.36 2.49 -3.05
N ILE A 89 -51.29 3.23 -2.69
CA ILE A 89 -51.00 3.60 -1.31
C ILE A 89 -51.86 4.82 -0.93
N ASP A 90 -52.77 4.61 0.02
CA ASP A 90 -53.49 5.70 0.67
C ASP A 90 -52.58 6.39 1.69
N LEU A 91 -51.95 7.50 1.29
CA LEU A 91 -50.96 8.25 2.08
C LEU A 91 -51.51 8.79 3.41
N ASP A 92 -52.84 8.88 3.55
CA ASP A 92 -53.50 9.36 4.75
C ASP A 92 -53.74 8.24 5.79
N SER A 93 -53.56 6.97 5.42
CA SER A 93 -53.76 5.80 6.32
C SER A 93 -52.49 5.01 6.65
N GLN A 94 -51.32 5.42 6.14
CA GLN A 94 -50.04 4.74 6.37
C GLN A 94 -49.28 5.24 7.60
N PRO A 95 -48.41 4.40 8.22
CA PRO A 95 -47.63 4.81 9.38
C PRO A 95 -46.58 5.88 9.02
N THR A 96 -46.16 6.63 10.04
CA THR A 96 -45.19 7.74 10.02
C THR A 96 -43.95 7.58 9.11
N PRO A 97 -43.34 6.40 8.90
CA PRO A 97 -42.12 6.26 8.10
C PRO A 97 -42.26 6.66 6.61
N VAL A 98 -43.43 6.48 5.99
CA VAL A 98 -43.64 6.80 4.57
C VAL A 98 -43.72 8.31 4.35
N GLN A 99 -44.30 9.05 5.30
CA GLN A 99 -44.39 10.51 5.24
C GLN A 99 -43.01 11.16 5.51
N GLU A 100 -42.22 10.59 6.41
CA GLU A 100 -40.82 10.99 6.66
C GLU A 100 -39.92 10.74 5.45
N PHE A 101 -40.11 9.63 4.72
CA PHE A 101 -39.38 9.36 3.48
C PHE A 101 -39.62 10.43 2.42
N VAL A 102 -40.90 10.77 2.19
CA VAL A 102 -41.29 11.75 1.17
C VAL A 102 -40.78 13.15 1.52
N SER A 103 -40.74 13.51 2.80
CA SER A 103 -40.21 14.81 3.24
C SER A 103 -38.68 14.89 3.12
N LEU A 104 -37.95 13.84 3.50
CA LEU A 104 -36.50 13.76 3.36
C LEU A 104 -36.06 13.73 1.88
N ALA A 105 -36.79 13.02 1.03
CA ALA A 105 -36.56 13.02 -0.42
C ALA A 105 -36.77 14.40 -1.05
N LYS A 106 -37.77 15.17 -0.59
CA LYS A 106 -37.98 16.57 -0.99
C LYS A 106 -36.83 17.48 -0.57
N ASN A 107 -36.32 17.33 0.66
CA ASN A 107 -35.18 18.09 1.17
C ASN A 107 -33.90 17.78 0.36
N LEU A 108 -33.60 16.50 0.10
CA LEU A 108 -32.45 16.09 -0.71
C LEU A 108 -32.51 16.66 -2.12
N SER A 109 -33.69 16.68 -2.74
CA SER A 109 -33.93 17.28 -4.05
C SER A 109 -33.62 18.78 -4.08
N GLN A 110 -34.03 19.50 -3.04
CA GLN A 110 -33.82 20.95 -2.94
C GLN A 110 -32.34 21.29 -2.76
N GLU A 111 -31.61 20.48 -1.99
CA GLU A 111 -30.14 20.58 -1.85
C GLU A 111 -29.43 20.28 -3.18
N ILE A 112 -29.74 19.17 -3.87
CA ILE A 112 -29.14 18.85 -5.18
C ILE A 112 -29.41 19.95 -6.22
N SER A 113 -30.57 20.59 -6.16
CA SER A 113 -30.91 21.72 -7.03
C SER A 113 -30.07 22.98 -6.75
N LEU A 114 -29.71 23.22 -5.49
CA LEU A 114 -28.83 24.31 -5.09
C LEU A 114 -27.38 24.06 -5.53
N ALA A 115 -26.91 22.80 -5.51
CA ALA A 115 -25.57 22.38 -5.95
C ALA A 115 -25.28 22.72 -7.41
N ASN A 116 -26.31 22.63 -8.26
CA ASN A 116 -26.20 22.87 -9.69
C ASN A 116 -26.23 24.37 -10.06
N SER A 117 -26.28 25.29 -9.08
CA SER A 117 -26.52 26.73 -9.33
C SER A 117 -25.38 27.70 -8.95
N MET A 118 -24.30 27.31 -8.26
CA MET A 118 -23.18 28.23 -7.95
C MET A 118 -21.77 27.58 -7.87
N ASP A 119 -20.77 28.26 -8.46
CA ASP A 119 -19.33 28.11 -8.21
C ASP A 119 -18.97 28.65 -6.81
N SER A 120 -19.01 27.82 -5.76
CA SER A 120 -18.17 27.91 -4.52
C SER A 120 -18.60 26.91 -3.45
N ASP A 121 -17.61 26.30 -2.78
CA ASP A 121 -17.68 25.46 -1.56
C ASP A 121 -19.04 24.78 -1.25
N TRP A 122 -19.44 23.84 -2.12
CA TRP A 122 -20.52 22.91 -1.86
C TRP A 122 -20.15 21.92 -0.73
N ASN A 123 -20.92 21.90 0.35
CA ASN A 123 -20.69 21.02 1.49
C ASN A 123 -21.36 19.65 1.27
N SER A 124 -20.64 18.69 0.67
CA SER A 124 -21.14 17.33 0.37
C SER A 124 -21.71 16.58 1.56
N LYS A 125 -21.41 17.04 2.78
CA LYS A 125 -21.78 16.41 4.03
C LYS A 125 -23.29 16.39 4.31
N ASN A 126 -24.04 17.40 3.88
CA ASN A 126 -25.49 17.45 4.11
C ASN A 126 -26.25 16.46 3.19
N VAL A 127 -25.80 16.34 1.94
CA VAL A 127 -26.34 15.35 0.98
C VAL A 127 -26.07 13.94 1.47
N GLU A 128 -24.87 13.69 1.99
CA GLU A 128 -24.50 12.40 2.60
C GLU A 128 -25.37 12.07 3.83
N ASP A 129 -25.63 13.04 4.73
CA ASP A 129 -26.49 12.80 5.90
C ASP A 129 -27.96 12.52 5.52
N THR A 130 -28.52 13.31 4.58
CA THR A 130 -29.90 13.10 4.13
C THR A 130 -30.04 11.78 3.36
N ILE A 131 -29.01 11.36 2.63
CA ILE A 131 -28.96 10.01 2.03
C ILE A 131 -28.90 8.94 3.13
N GLU A 132 -28.09 9.11 4.19
CA GLU A 132 -28.08 8.17 5.33
C GLU A 132 -29.44 8.09 6.05
N GLU A 133 -30.16 9.21 6.20
CA GLU A 133 -31.51 9.25 6.78
C GLU A 133 -32.57 8.58 5.88
N ILE A 134 -32.47 8.78 4.55
CA ILE A 134 -33.33 8.10 3.56
C ILE A 134 -33.06 6.59 3.55
N LEU A 135 -31.79 6.18 3.65
CA LEU A 135 -31.39 4.78 3.73
C LEU A 135 -31.78 4.10 5.06
N ALA A 136 -32.03 4.89 6.11
CA ALA A 136 -32.51 4.41 7.40
C ALA A 136 -34.01 4.12 7.43
N ILE A 137 -34.77 4.60 6.44
CA ILE A 137 -36.20 4.30 6.33
C ILE A 137 -36.37 2.97 5.61
N GLU A 138 -37.01 2.00 6.26
CA GLU A 138 -37.41 0.73 5.65
C GLU A 138 -38.70 0.91 4.84
N PRO A 139 -38.65 0.97 3.49
CA PRO A 139 -39.84 1.08 2.65
C PRO A 139 -40.58 -0.26 2.63
N GLU A 140 -41.85 -0.27 2.22
CA GLU A 140 -42.59 -1.51 2.07
C GLU A 140 -41.83 -2.51 1.17
N PRO A 141 -41.76 -3.80 1.55
CA PRO A 141 -40.92 -4.80 0.87
C PRO A 141 -41.15 -4.94 -0.64
N GLU A 142 -42.35 -4.58 -1.09
CA GLU A 142 -42.85 -4.64 -2.47
C GLU A 142 -42.28 -3.50 -3.34
N LEU A 143 -42.29 -2.25 -2.85
CA LEU A 143 -41.64 -1.11 -3.52
C LEU A 143 -40.14 -1.36 -3.68
N LEU A 144 -39.52 -1.88 -2.64
CA LEU A 144 -38.10 -2.20 -2.67
C LEU A 144 -37.76 -3.27 -3.70
N SER A 145 -38.58 -4.32 -3.79
CA SER A 145 -38.43 -5.39 -4.78
C SER A 145 -38.48 -4.86 -6.21
N LEU A 146 -39.40 -3.93 -6.48
CA LEU A 146 -39.53 -3.32 -7.81
C LEU A 146 -38.32 -2.44 -8.16
N ILE A 147 -37.83 -1.65 -7.21
CA ILE A 147 -36.61 -0.85 -7.38
C ILE A 147 -35.39 -1.75 -7.67
N TYR A 148 -35.23 -2.88 -6.96
CA TYR A 148 -34.18 -3.86 -7.24
C TYR A 148 -34.24 -4.42 -8.65
N GLN A 149 -35.44 -4.76 -9.12
CA GLN A 149 -35.65 -5.32 -10.45
C GLN A 149 -35.33 -4.30 -11.55
N ILE A 150 -35.70 -3.03 -11.34
CA ILE A 150 -35.37 -1.91 -12.24
C ILE A 150 -33.84 -1.73 -12.33
N PHE A 151 -33.15 -1.59 -11.19
CA PHE A 151 -31.68 -1.43 -11.18
C PHE A 151 -30.98 -2.64 -11.81
N SER A 152 -31.42 -3.86 -11.51
CA SER A 152 -30.86 -5.09 -12.08
C SER A 152 -31.00 -5.14 -13.60
N LEU A 153 -32.16 -4.76 -14.14
CA LEU A 153 -32.39 -4.67 -15.58
C LEU A 153 -31.57 -3.56 -16.24
N VAL A 154 -31.41 -2.41 -15.60
CA VAL A 154 -30.57 -1.31 -16.11
C VAL A 154 -29.10 -1.72 -16.21
N ILE A 155 -28.57 -2.47 -15.22
CA ILE A 155 -27.20 -3.01 -15.25
C ILE A 155 -27.06 -4.05 -16.37
N LEU A 156 -28.02 -4.97 -16.49
CA LEU A 156 -28.06 -5.98 -17.55
C LEU A 156 -28.12 -5.36 -18.95
N MET A 157 -28.85 -4.23 -19.09
CA MET A 157 -28.93 -3.47 -20.34
C MET A 157 -27.63 -2.71 -20.66
N LYS A 158 -26.86 -2.28 -19.64
CA LYS A 158 -25.52 -1.68 -19.79
C LYS A 158 -24.48 -2.70 -20.25
N SER A 159 -24.58 -3.96 -19.81
CA SER A 159 -23.59 -5.01 -20.09
C SER A 159 -24.05 -6.00 -21.15
N LYS A 160 -24.37 -5.56 -22.37
CA LYS A 160 -24.87 -6.42 -23.48
C LYS A 160 -23.98 -7.64 -23.84
N SER A 161 -22.86 -7.87 -23.15
CA SER A 161 -22.00 -9.06 -23.27
C SER A 161 -21.45 -9.64 -21.95
N GLU A 162 -21.65 -9.03 -20.78
CA GLU A 162 -20.99 -9.47 -19.53
C GLU A 162 -21.90 -10.35 -18.66
N LYS A 163 -21.43 -11.55 -18.31
CA LYS A 163 -22.16 -12.47 -17.42
C LYS A 163 -21.72 -12.23 -15.98
N PHE A 164 -22.63 -11.83 -15.08
CA PHE A 164 -22.31 -11.70 -13.66
C PHE A 164 -22.52 -13.01 -12.88
N VAL A 165 -21.63 -13.30 -11.94
CA VAL A 165 -21.69 -14.48 -11.07
C VAL A 165 -21.49 -14.05 -9.61
N SER A 166 -22.43 -14.41 -8.74
CA SER A 166 -22.40 -14.02 -7.33
C SER A 166 -21.55 -14.99 -6.49
N LEU A 167 -20.71 -14.44 -5.62
CA LEU A 167 -19.90 -15.14 -4.63
C LEU A 167 -20.58 -15.02 -3.26
N CYS A 168 -20.92 -16.16 -2.64
CA CYS A 168 -21.72 -16.20 -1.41
C CYS A 168 -20.96 -16.86 -0.24
N PRO A 169 -19.85 -16.28 0.26
CA PRO A 169 -19.08 -16.87 1.35
C PRO A 169 -19.93 -16.96 2.62
N GLN A 170 -19.89 -18.12 3.29
CA GLN A 170 -20.69 -18.36 4.52
C GLN A 170 -19.89 -18.17 5.81
N LEU A 171 -18.56 -18.19 5.71
CA LEU A 171 -17.66 -18.11 6.86
C LEU A 171 -16.66 -16.98 6.64
N GLN A 172 -16.18 -16.41 7.74
CA GLN A 172 -15.06 -15.47 7.73
C GLN A 172 -13.82 -16.13 8.31
N VAL A 173 -12.67 -15.76 7.75
CA VAL A 173 -11.37 -16.23 8.20
C VAL A 173 -10.41 -15.08 8.46
N THR A 174 -9.64 -15.22 9.54
CA THR A 174 -8.49 -14.39 9.89
C THR A 174 -7.23 -15.24 9.85
N LEU A 175 -6.12 -14.65 9.41
CA LEU A 175 -4.84 -15.37 9.31
C LEU A 175 -4.01 -15.10 10.57
N GLU A 176 -3.79 -16.13 11.38
CA GLU A 176 -2.99 -16.05 12.60
C GLU A 176 -1.94 -17.17 12.59
N ASN A 177 -0.67 -16.84 12.83
CA ASN A 177 0.45 -17.80 12.85
C ASN A 177 0.50 -18.72 11.61
N GLY A 178 0.17 -18.19 10.43
CA GLY A 178 0.17 -18.94 9.15
C GLY A 178 -1.05 -19.82 8.89
N LYS A 179 -2.01 -19.90 9.83
CA LYS A 179 -3.24 -20.70 9.69
C LYS A 179 -4.49 -19.84 9.67
N PHE A 180 -5.49 -20.26 8.90
CA PHE A 180 -6.77 -19.56 8.89
C PHE A 180 -7.65 -20.04 10.03
N HIS A 181 -7.97 -19.12 10.93
CA HIS A 181 -8.94 -19.33 11.98
C HIS A 181 -10.31 -18.86 11.50
N VAL A 182 -11.31 -19.74 11.64
CA VAL A 182 -12.69 -19.43 11.29
C VAL A 182 -13.34 -18.74 12.49
N SER A 183 -13.87 -17.55 12.28
CA SER A 183 -14.76 -16.90 13.26
C SER A 183 -16.19 -17.36 12.99
N GLU A 184 -16.88 -17.88 14.02
CA GLU A 184 -18.30 -18.22 13.90
C GLU A 184 -19.15 -16.95 13.76
N GLU A 185 -20.07 -17.04 12.80
CA GLU A 185 -21.06 -16.06 12.39
C GLU A 185 -20.53 -14.65 12.06
N VAL A 186 -20.60 -14.37 10.77
CA VAL A 186 -20.87 -13.00 10.33
C VAL A 186 -22.11 -12.51 11.09
N PRO A 187 -22.04 -11.40 11.86
CA PRO A 187 -23.25 -10.78 12.41
C PRO A 187 -24.23 -10.62 11.26
N ARG A 188 -25.45 -11.17 11.37
CA ARG A 188 -26.51 -10.85 10.42
C ARG A 188 -26.59 -9.34 10.41
N SER A 189 -26.13 -8.81 9.32
CA SER A 189 -26.08 -7.40 9.08
C SER A 189 -27.57 -7.08 8.88
N HIS A 190 -28.24 -6.54 9.91
CA HIS A 190 -29.65 -6.14 9.88
C HIS A 190 -29.85 -4.93 8.95
N TYR A 191 -29.16 -4.91 7.82
CA TYR A 191 -29.15 -3.77 6.92
C TYR A 191 -30.19 -4.01 5.84
N GLY A 192 -30.98 -2.96 5.61
CA GLY A 192 -32.05 -2.93 4.61
C GLY A 192 -31.51 -3.32 3.24
N LYS A 193 -32.40 -3.84 2.37
CA LYS A 193 -31.95 -4.41 1.09
C LYS A 193 -31.14 -3.38 0.28
N TRP A 194 -31.30 -2.06 0.49
CA TRP A 194 -30.52 -0.93 -0.09
C TRP A 194 -29.02 -1.17 -0.21
N GLU A 195 -28.40 -1.86 0.75
CA GLU A 195 -26.98 -2.18 0.69
C GLU A 195 -26.60 -3.21 -0.40
N CYS A 196 -27.58 -3.80 -1.09
CA CYS A 196 -27.37 -4.76 -2.18
C CYS A 196 -27.20 -4.10 -3.56
N LEU A 197 -27.20 -2.77 -3.63
CA LEU A 197 -26.97 -2.04 -4.88
C LEU A 197 -25.52 -2.24 -5.39
N PRO A 198 -25.27 -2.09 -6.70
CA PRO A 198 -23.98 -2.37 -7.32
C PRO A 198 -22.79 -1.57 -6.76
N GLY A 199 -23.04 -0.37 -6.23
CA GLY A 199 -22.01 0.42 -5.55
C GLY A 199 -21.37 -0.30 -4.36
N ASN A 200 -22.07 -1.27 -3.77
CA ASN A 200 -21.60 -2.09 -2.65
C ASN A 200 -21.09 -3.48 -3.09
N TRP A 201 -20.93 -3.71 -4.39
CA TRP A 201 -20.37 -4.94 -4.91
C TRP A 201 -18.85 -4.84 -4.98
N VAL A 202 -18.17 -5.82 -4.39
CA VAL A 202 -16.74 -6.04 -4.61
C VAL A 202 -16.59 -6.95 -5.81
N ASN A 203 -16.10 -6.39 -6.91
CA ASN A 203 -15.80 -7.17 -8.11
C ASN A 203 -14.50 -7.96 -7.90
N VAL A 204 -14.56 -9.25 -8.17
CA VAL A 204 -13.43 -10.18 -8.14
C VAL A 204 -13.19 -10.66 -9.56
N ASN A 205 -12.04 -10.29 -10.12
CA ASN A 205 -11.68 -10.68 -11.49
C ASN A 205 -10.88 -11.99 -11.45
N PHE A 206 -11.38 -13.02 -12.14
CA PHE A 206 -10.62 -14.25 -12.37
C PHE A 206 -9.95 -14.22 -13.75
N LYS A 207 -8.67 -14.65 -13.82
CA LYS A 207 -7.91 -14.67 -15.09
C LYS A 207 -8.56 -15.68 -16.06
N GLY A 208 -8.97 -15.20 -17.25
CA GLY A 208 -9.49 -16.05 -18.33
C GLY A 208 -10.98 -16.42 -18.26
N GLU A 209 -11.78 -15.74 -17.42
CA GLU A 209 -13.24 -15.85 -17.45
C GLU A 209 -13.88 -14.61 -18.08
N ASP A 210 -14.80 -14.81 -19.03
CA ASP A 210 -15.63 -13.74 -19.62
C ASP A 210 -16.70 -13.22 -18.64
N ALA A 211 -16.93 -13.96 -17.55
CA ALA A 211 -17.89 -13.63 -16.51
C ALA A 211 -17.23 -12.81 -15.39
N LYS A 212 -17.90 -11.75 -14.93
CA LYS A 212 -17.47 -10.95 -13.79
C LYS A 212 -18.05 -11.52 -12.50
N HIS A 213 -17.18 -11.79 -11.52
CA HIS A 213 -17.61 -12.30 -10.22
C HIS A 213 -17.73 -11.14 -9.26
N PHE A 214 -18.73 -11.20 -8.38
CA PHE A 214 -18.90 -10.16 -7.37
C PHE A 214 -19.35 -10.75 -6.04
N TYR A 215 -18.92 -10.10 -4.97
CA TYR A 215 -19.42 -10.31 -3.63
C TYR A 215 -20.10 -9.03 -3.15
N CYS A 216 -21.36 -9.15 -2.75
CA CYS A 216 -22.13 -8.01 -2.23
C CYS A 216 -21.81 -7.79 -0.75
N LYS A 217 -21.33 -6.60 -0.36
CA LYS A 217 -20.99 -6.31 1.05
C LYS A 217 -22.20 -6.38 1.98
N GLY A 218 -23.37 -5.94 1.50
CA GLY A 218 -24.62 -5.94 2.26
C GLY A 218 -25.17 -7.34 2.52
N CYS A 219 -25.64 -8.04 1.48
CA CYS A 219 -26.27 -9.36 1.65
C CYS A 219 -25.32 -10.56 1.50
N LYS A 220 -24.03 -10.33 1.19
CA LYS A 220 -23.04 -11.41 1.02
C LYS A 220 -23.40 -12.41 -0.07
N GLY A 221 -24.07 -11.92 -1.13
CA GLY A 221 -24.55 -12.73 -2.24
C GLY A 221 -25.82 -13.54 -1.95
N LYS A 222 -26.40 -13.47 -0.73
CA LYS A 222 -27.61 -14.22 -0.39
C LYS A 222 -28.84 -13.74 -1.17
N ASN A 223 -29.03 -12.43 -1.26
CA ASN A 223 -30.22 -11.80 -1.87
C ASN A 223 -30.12 -11.61 -3.39
N HIS A 224 -29.10 -12.19 -4.03
CA HIS A 224 -28.83 -12.08 -5.47
C HIS A 224 -29.16 -13.40 -6.19
N GLU A 225 -30.41 -13.87 -6.10
CA GLU A 225 -30.86 -15.13 -6.72
C GLU A 225 -30.95 -15.05 -8.25
N GLU A 226 -31.09 -13.86 -8.79
CA GLU A 226 -31.12 -13.53 -10.21
C GLU A 226 -29.79 -13.84 -10.92
N TYR A 227 -28.67 -13.90 -10.18
CA TYR A 227 -27.35 -14.22 -10.72
C TYR A 227 -26.94 -15.66 -10.42
N LYS A 228 -26.18 -16.26 -11.33
CA LYS A 228 -25.57 -17.58 -11.09
C LYS A 228 -24.67 -17.51 -9.84
N LYS A 229 -24.89 -18.41 -8.87
CA LYS A 229 -24.08 -18.48 -7.64
C LYS A 229 -22.96 -19.50 -7.79
N VAL A 230 -21.76 -19.16 -7.31
CA VAL A 230 -20.67 -20.14 -7.12
C VAL A 230 -21.05 -21.10 -5.98
N PRO A 231 -20.78 -22.42 -6.10
CA PRO A 231 -21.09 -23.37 -5.04
C PRO A 231 -20.43 -22.99 -3.72
N VAL A 232 -21.20 -22.93 -2.65
CA VAL A 232 -20.70 -22.63 -1.30
C VAL A 232 -19.78 -23.72 -0.77
N GLU A 233 -20.04 -24.96 -1.15
CA GLU A 233 -19.27 -26.13 -0.75
C GLU A 233 -18.96 -26.99 -1.98
N ILE A 234 -17.71 -27.43 -2.12
CA ILE A 234 -17.26 -28.29 -3.22
C ILE A 234 -16.44 -29.48 -2.70
N LYS A 235 -16.51 -30.60 -3.42
CA LYS A 235 -15.52 -31.68 -3.28
C LYS A 235 -14.49 -31.55 -4.39
N HIS A 236 -13.25 -31.25 -4.03
CA HIS A 236 -12.19 -31.07 -4.99
C HIS A 236 -11.31 -32.32 -5.10
N TYR A 237 -10.81 -32.64 -6.29
CA TYR A 237 -10.06 -33.87 -6.54
C TYR A 237 -8.67 -33.88 -5.86
N LEU A 238 -8.04 -32.71 -5.67
CA LEU A 238 -6.80 -32.56 -4.87
C LEU A 238 -7.07 -32.67 -3.36
N HIS A 239 -8.33 -32.59 -2.94
CA HIS A 239 -8.72 -32.61 -1.54
C HIS A 239 -10.00 -33.43 -1.33
N ARG A 240 -9.93 -34.75 -1.59
CA ARG A 240 -11.14 -35.62 -1.62
C ARG A 240 -11.74 -35.95 -0.25
N LYS A 241 -10.93 -35.91 0.81
CA LYS A 241 -11.33 -36.38 2.15
C LYS A 241 -12.36 -35.46 2.80
N HIS A 242 -12.25 -34.15 2.58
CA HIS A 242 -13.15 -33.16 3.13
C HIS A 242 -13.64 -32.22 2.03
N SER A 243 -14.81 -31.62 2.23
CA SER A 243 -15.28 -30.56 1.35
C SER A 243 -14.55 -29.25 1.65
N LEU A 244 -14.38 -28.44 0.60
CA LEU A 244 -13.94 -27.06 0.72
C LEU A 244 -15.16 -26.14 0.80
N ARG A 245 -15.10 -25.17 1.71
CA ARG A 245 -16.16 -24.15 1.88
C ARG A 245 -15.67 -22.80 1.40
N LEU A 246 -16.57 -22.03 0.81
CA LEU A 246 -16.30 -20.67 0.35
C LEU A 246 -16.24 -19.72 1.56
N VAL A 247 -15.10 -19.07 1.74
CA VAL A 247 -14.81 -18.18 2.88
C VAL A 247 -14.44 -16.78 2.42
N LEU A 248 -14.62 -15.80 3.31
CA LEU A 248 -14.23 -14.41 3.13
C LEU A 248 -13.09 -14.05 4.06
N ARG A 249 -12.02 -13.46 3.52
CA ARG A 249 -10.90 -12.95 4.30
C ARG A 249 -11.23 -11.60 4.91
N LYS A 250 -10.90 -11.41 6.19
CA LYS A 250 -11.06 -10.12 6.88
C LYS A 250 -9.81 -9.24 6.81
N ASP A 251 -8.63 -9.86 6.82
CA ASP A 251 -7.36 -9.14 6.90
C ASP A 251 -6.74 -8.85 5.52
N ILE A 252 -5.81 -7.89 5.49
CA ILE A 252 -4.98 -7.60 4.30
C ILE A 252 -3.98 -8.74 4.04
N LYS A 253 -3.54 -9.43 5.10
CA LYS A 253 -2.58 -10.53 5.00
C LYS A 253 -3.26 -11.78 4.43
N THR A 254 -2.52 -12.51 3.62
CA THR A 254 -2.98 -13.76 3.01
C THR A 254 -1.82 -14.73 2.86
N ARG A 255 -2.10 -15.94 2.41
CA ARG A 255 -1.09 -16.91 1.99
C ARG A 255 -1.36 -17.37 0.55
N GLU A 256 -0.45 -18.17 0.03
CA GLU A 256 -0.52 -18.69 -1.34
C GLU A 256 -1.62 -19.76 -1.50
N CYS A 257 -2.19 -19.83 -2.69
CA CYS A 257 -3.14 -20.85 -3.12
C CYS A 257 -2.40 -22.17 -3.39
N TYR A 258 -2.88 -23.28 -2.82
CA TYR A 258 -2.23 -24.59 -2.96
C TYR A 258 -2.03 -25.05 -4.43
N CYS A 259 -2.89 -24.59 -5.34
CA CYS A 259 -2.94 -25.06 -6.73
C CYS A 259 -2.15 -24.18 -7.71
N CYS A 260 -1.90 -22.91 -7.39
CA CYS A 260 -1.25 -22.01 -8.34
C CYS A 260 -0.13 -21.17 -7.72
N ASP A 261 0.07 -21.29 -6.41
CA ASP A 261 1.07 -20.55 -5.63
C ASP A 261 0.89 -19.01 -5.70
N GLU A 262 -0.22 -18.50 -6.26
CA GLU A 262 -0.59 -17.09 -6.23
C GLU A 262 -1.28 -16.75 -4.91
N ASP A 263 -1.21 -15.49 -4.48
CA ASP A 263 -1.92 -15.01 -3.29
C ASP A 263 -3.41 -15.38 -3.33
N LEU A 264 -3.93 -15.90 -2.21
CA LEU A 264 -5.36 -16.13 -2.11
C LEU A 264 -6.11 -14.81 -2.26
N LEU A 265 -7.18 -14.82 -3.03
CA LEU A 265 -8.06 -13.67 -3.21
C LEU A 265 -8.88 -13.40 -1.94
N GLU A 266 -9.66 -12.32 -1.93
CA GLU A 266 -10.51 -11.98 -0.79
C GLU A 266 -11.57 -13.07 -0.50
N VAL A 267 -12.04 -13.75 -1.55
CA VAL A 267 -12.96 -14.89 -1.48
C VAL A 267 -12.31 -16.12 -2.10
N PHE A 268 -12.24 -17.21 -1.33
CA PHE A 268 -11.57 -18.46 -1.74
C PHE A 268 -12.19 -19.68 -1.07
N TYR A 269 -11.78 -20.88 -1.51
CA TYR A 269 -12.20 -22.15 -0.93
C TYR A 269 -11.24 -22.62 0.16
N TYR A 270 -11.77 -23.03 1.31
CA TYR A 270 -10.99 -23.42 2.48
C TYR A 270 -11.54 -24.69 3.15
N CYS A 271 -10.65 -25.58 3.58
CA CYS A 271 -10.95 -26.71 4.45
C CYS A 271 -10.35 -26.46 5.83
N LEU A 272 -11.21 -26.27 6.84
CA LEU A 272 -10.77 -26.05 8.22
C LEU A 272 -10.03 -27.25 8.83
N PRO A 273 -10.51 -28.52 8.73
CA PRO A 273 -9.81 -29.68 9.30
C PRO A 273 -8.40 -29.90 8.78
N CYS A 274 -8.13 -29.54 7.53
CA CYS A 274 -6.84 -29.80 6.87
C CYS A 274 -6.02 -28.54 6.63
N ASP A 275 -6.53 -27.36 7.00
CA ASP A 275 -5.92 -26.08 6.67
C ASP A 275 -5.56 -25.98 5.17
N PHE A 276 -6.44 -26.46 4.29
CA PHE A 276 -6.23 -26.45 2.84
C PHE A 276 -6.96 -25.26 2.20
N ALA A 277 -6.26 -24.43 1.42
CA ALA A 277 -6.84 -23.25 0.79
C ALA A 277 -6.55 -23.19 -0.72
N MET A 278 -7.55 -22.75 -1.50
CA MET A 278 -7.46 -22.67 -2.97
C MET A 278 -8.34 -21.55 -3.52
N ASN A 279 -7.84 -20.80 -4.50
CA ASN A 279 -8.62 -19.78 -5.19
C ASN A 279 -9.79 -20.38 -6.00
N VAL A 280 -10.85 -19.59 -6.17
CA VAL A 280 -12.09 -20.03 -6.85
C VAL A 280 -11.83 -20.42 -8.32
N ASP A 281 -10.95 -19.71 -9.02
CA ASP A 281 -10.55 -20.02 -10.39
C ASP A 281 -9.80 -21.35 -10.48
N CYS A 282 -8.92 -21.62 -9.51
CA CYS A 282 -8.15 -22.86 -9.44
C CYS A 282 -9.03 -24.08 -9.19
N ALA A 283 -10.09 -23.92 -8.40
CA ALA A 283 -11.07 -24.98 -8.15
C ALA A 283 -11.83 -25.42 -9.41
N LYS A 284 -11.91 -24.56 -10.43
CA LYS A 284 -12.56 -24.84 -11.71
C LYS A 284 -11.61 -25.42 -12.75
N LYS A 285 -10.29 -25.26 -12.57
CA LYS A 285 -9.30 -25.68 -13.56
C LYS A 285 -9.21 -27.22 -13.60
N PRO A 286 -9.23 -27.82 -14.80
CA PRO A 286 -8.97 -29.25 -14.93
C PRO A 286 -7.54 -29.57 -14.48
N LEU A 287 -7.34 -30.74 -13.89
CA LEU A 287 -6.03 -31.19 -13.44
C LEU A 287 -5.08 -31.35 -14.63
N VAL A 288 -3.88 -30.79 -14.51
CA VAL A 288 -2.75 -31.16 -15.37
C VAL A 288 -2.27 -32.54 -14.93
N LEU A 289 -2.72 -33.58 -15.66
CA LEU A 289 -2.50 -35.00 -15.33
C LEU A 289 -1.06 -35.44 -15.55
N SER A 290 -0.35 -34.79 -16.46
CA SER A 290 1.07 -34.98 -16.70
C SER A 290 1.69 -33.68 -17.18
N ILE A 291 2.96 -33.49 -16.84
CA ILE A 291 3.80 -32.45 -17.44
C ILE A 291 4.85 -33.20 -18.24
N ASP A 292 4.74 -33.12 -19.56
CA ASP A 292 5.63 -33.84 -20.46
C ASP A 292 6.95 -33.09 -20.63
N HIS A 293 8.06 -33.80 -20.44
CA HIS A 293 9.43 -33.32 -20.63
C HIS A 293 9.67 -31.93 -20.02
N PRO A 294 9.47 -31.75 -18.70
CA PRO A 294 9.76 -30.47 -18.06
C PRO A 294 11.22 -30.08 -18.29
N LYS A 295 11.48 -28.77 -18.23
CA LYS A 295 12.81 -28.15 -18.37
C LYS A 295 13.92 -28.84 -17.55
N TRP A 296 13.53 -29.45 -16.43
CA TRP A 296 14.42 -29.99 -15.41
C TRP A 296 14.54 -31.51 -15.38
N HIS A 297 13.71 -32.23 -16.16
CA HIS A 297 13.68 -33.69 -16.11
C HIS A 297 13.19 -34.29 -17.42
N GLU A 298 13.87 -35.33 -17.90
CA GLU A 298 13.58 -35.90 -19.23
C GLU A 298 12.28 -36.70 -19.29
N HIS A 299 11.76 -37.22 -18.17
CA HIS A 299 10.52 -37.97 -18.14
C HIS A 299 9.31 -37.11 -17.80
N SER A 300 8.13 -37.53 -18.26
CA SER A 300 6.87 -36.93 -17.83
C SER A 300 6.69 -37.04 -16.33
N LEU A 301 6.28 -35.93 -15.71
CA LEU A 301 5.96 -35.88 -14.29
C LEU A 301 4.48 -36.06 -14.08
N VAL A 302 4.11 -36.81 -13.05
CA VAL A 302 2.72 -37.01 -12.64
C VAL A 302 2.45 -36.32 -11.30
N PRO A 303 1.27 -35.73 -11.10
CA PRO A 303 0.93 -35.09 -9.85
C PRO A 303 0.82 -36.13 -8.74
N PHE A 304 1.41 -35.84 -7.58
CA PHE A 304 1.24 -36.64 -6.38
C PHE A 304 -0.03 -36.17 -5.64
N PRO A 305 -1.11 -36.97 -5.61
CA PRO A 305 -2.44 -36.49 -5.24
C PRO A 305 -2.64 -36.31 -3.73
N ARG A 306 -1.65 -36.67 -2.91
CA ARG A 306 -1.71 -36.57 -1.45
C ARG A 306 -0.78 -35.44 -1.00
N GLN A 307 -1.21 -34.67 -0.02
CA GLN A 307 -0.31 -33.80 0.72
C GLN A 307 0.77 -34.68 1.38
N ALA A 308 2.04 -34.39 1.10
CA ALA A 308 3.18 -35.17 1.58
C ALA A 308 4.41 -34.29 1.78
N PHE A 309 5.34 -34.79 2.59
CA PHE A 309 6.57 -34.13 3.00
C PHE A 309 7.74 -34.66 2.17
N LEU A 310 7.68 -34.49 0.85
CA LEU A 310 8.76 -34.92 -0.03
C LEU A 310 9.66 -33.72 -0.34
N THR A 311 10.97 -33.89 -0.18
CA THR A 311 11.95 -32.85 -0.49
C THR A 311 12.01 -32.64 -2.00
N CYS A 312 11.83 -31.40 -2.45
CA CYS A 312 11.91 -31.05 -3.86
C CYS A 312 13.38 -31.05 -4.34
N ASN A 313 13.66 -31.79 -5.42
CA ASN A 313 14.97 -31.87 -6.08
C ASN A 313 15.49 -30.50 -6.54
N LEU A 314 14.63 -29.53 -6.84
CA LEU A 314 15.05 -28.22 -7.34
C LEU A 314 15.25 -27.15 -6.27
N CYS A 315 14.69 -27.31 -5.07
CA CYS A 315 14.83 -26.28 -4.03
C CYS A 315 15.23 -26.77 -2.64
N ALA A 316 15.44 -28.08 -2.46
CA ALA A 316 15.86 -28.69 -1.20
C ALA A 316 14.89 -28.45 -0.02
N LEU A 317 13.65 -28.05 -0.30
CA LEU A 317 12.61 -27.84 0.72
C LEU A 317 11.54 -28.91 0.60
N ALA A 318 10.94 -29.27 1.74
CA ALA A 318 9.67 -29.98 1.80
C ALA A 318 8.57 -28.95 2.11
N ASP A 319 7.75 -28.61 1.12
CA ASP A 319 6.69 -27.62 1.27
C ASP A 319 5.31 -28.29 1.23
N GLU A 320 4.65 -28.33 2.39
CA GLU A 320 3.31 -28.90 2.51
C GLU A 320 2.22 -28.09 1.80
N SER A 321 2.51 -26.83 1.43
CA SER A 321 1.55 -25.89 0.88
C SER A 321 1.52 -25.85 -0.64
N SER A 322 2.41 -26.58 -1.31
CA SER A 322 2.52 -26.61 -2.77
C SER A 322 2.21 -27.99 -3.35
N LEU A 323 1.58 -28.04 -4.51
CA LEU A 323 1.34 -29.29 -5.23
C LEU A 323 2.68 -29.91 -5.68
N ILE A 324 2.84 -31.22 -5.48
CA ILE A 324 4.04 -31.95 -5.84
C ILE A 324 3.80 -32.74 -7.13
N TYR A 325 4.79 -32.71 -8.00
CA TYR A 325 4.91 -33.58 -9.17
C TYR A 325 6.07 -34.55 -8.95
N MET A 326 5.95 -35.77 -9.43
CA MET A 326 7.02 -36.76 -9.33
C MET A 326 7.19 -37.61 -10.58
N CYS A 327 8.42 -38.08 -10.78
CA CYS A 327 8.76 -39.17 -11.68
C CYS A 327 9.12 -40.41 -10.83
N PRO A 328 8.20 -41.37 -10.65
CA PRO A 328 8.51 -42.57 -9.87
C PRO A 328 9.72 -43.37 -10.38
N PRO A 329 9.94 -43.54 -11.71
CA PRO A 329 11.14 -44.22 -12.22
C PRO A 329 12.48 -43.59 -11.82
N CYS A 330 12.51 -42.29 -11.52
CA CYS A 330 13.75 -41.54 -11.28
C CYS A 330 13.90 -41.01 -9.86
N ASP A 331 12.95 -41.29 -8.97
CA ASP A 331 12.87 -40.69 -7.64
C ASP A 331 13.00 -39.15 -7.68
N PHE A 332 12.42 -38.54 -8.73
CA PHE A 332 12.46 -37.10 -8.93
C PHE A 332 11.17 -36.47 -8.43
N VAL A 333 11.28 -35.53 -7.51
CA VAL A 333 10.19 -34.82 -6.84
C VAL A 333 10.37 -33.32 -7.06
N VAL A 334 9.30 -32.62 -7.44
CA VAL A 334 9.36 -31.17 -7.67
C VAL A 334 8.06 -30.50 -7.24
N HIS A 335 8.16 -29.35 -6.57
CA HIS A 335 7.00 -28.49 -6.32
C HIS A 335 6.49 -27.87 -7.62
N GLN A 336 5.20 -27.64 -7.75
CA GLN A 336 4.61 -26.98 -8.92
C GLN A 336 5.28 -25.63 -9.19
N LYS A 337 5.45 -24.77 -8.17
CA LYS A 337 6.22 -23.52 -8.26
C LYS A 337 7.71 -23.69 -8.57
N CYS A 338 8.28 -24.88 -8.44
CA CYS A 338 9.67 -25.14 -8.82
C CYS A 338 9.82 -25.49 -10.31
N ILE A 339 8.76 -25.95 -10.98
CA ILE A 339 8.83 -26.41 -12.39
C ILE A 339 9.23 -25.27 -13.32
N ASN A 340 8.79 -24.05 -13.00
CA ASN A 340 9.07 -22.85 -13.77
C ASN A 340 10.23 -22.02 -13.18
N LEU A 341 11.13 -22.64 -12.42
CA LEU A 341 12.36 -21.96 -12.03
C LEU A 341 13.09 -21.48 -13.30
N PRO A 342 13.83 -20.36 -13.22
CA PRO A 342 14.66 -19.89 -14.32
C PRO A 342 16.01 -20.62 -14.37
N LEU A 343 16.62 -20.75 -15.55
CA LEU A 343 17.95 -21.35 -15.72
C LEU A 343 19.07 -20.36 -15.44
N VAL A 344 18.98 -19.13 -15.95
CA VAL A 344 20.01 -18.10 -15.76
C VAL A 344 19.34 -16.81 -15.30
N ILE A 345 19.81 -16.26 -14.20
CA ILE A 345 19.24 -15.03 -13.62
C ILE A 345 20.32 -14.08 -13.15
N ARG A 346 19.92 -12.82 -12.92
CA ARG A 346 20.68 -11.83 -12.18
C ARG A 346 19.98 -11.53 -10.86
N ILE A 347 20.76 -11.35 -9.80
CA ILE A 347 20.25 -11.05 -8.47
C ILE A 347 20.89 -9.76 -7.93
N SER A 348 20.22 -9.08 -7.01
CA SER A 348 20.73 -7.85 -6.39
C SER A 348 21.95 -8.02 -5.49
N ARG A 349 22.23 -9.27 -5.07
CA ARG A 349 23.24 -9.62 -4.06
C ARG A 349 24.56 -10.10 -4.63
N HIS A 350 24.65 -10.22 -5.95
CA HIS A 350 25.85 -10.65 -6.64
C HIS A 350 25.92 -9.98 -8.01
N GLN A 351 27.12 -9.55 -8.41
CA GLN A 351 27.29 -8.77 -9.65
C GLN A 351 27.16 -9.62 -10.90
N HIS A 352 27.62 -10.87 -10.86
CA HIS A 352 27.56 -11.78 -12.00
C HIS A 352 26.20 -12.48 -12.07
N ARG A 353 25.84 -12.91 -13.27
CA ARG A 353 24.73 -13.86 -13.45
C ARG A 353 25.02 -15.17 -12.71
N ILE A 354 23.94 -15.83 -12.32
CA ILE A 354 23.98 -17.15 -11.69
C ILE A 354 23.14 -18.11 -12.53
N SER A 355 23.62 -19.34 -12.69
CA SER A 355 22.90 -20.41 -13.39
C SER A 355 22.43 -21.45 -12.39
N PHE A 356 21.28 -22.06 -12.68
CA PHE A 356 20.81 -23.20 -11.92
C PHE A 356 21.73 -24.41 -12.12
N THR A 357 21.97 -25.13 -11.04
CA THR A 357 22.61 -26.45 -11.03
C THR A 357 21.73 -27.43 -10.27
N SER A 358 21.66 -28.68 -10.73
CA SER A 358 20.84 -29.73 -10.11
C SER A 358 21.45 -30.29 -8.82
N SER A 359 22.75 -30.11 -8.63
CA SER A 359 23.52 -30.53 -7.45
C SER A 359 24.80 -29.71 -7.35
N PHE A 360 25.46 -29.76 -6.20
CA PHE A 360 26.74 -29.10 -5.97
C PHE A 360 27.84 -30.14 -5.73
N ASP A 361 29.08 -29.79 -6.11
CA ASP A 361 30.24 -30.62 -5.78
C ASP A 361 30.38 -30.81 -4.27
N GLN A 362 31.01 -31.90 -3.87
CA GLN A 362 31.15 -32.23 -2.45
C GLN A 362 31.98 -31.16 -1.71
N GLY A 363 31.32 -30.41 -0.83
CA GLY A 363 31.93 -29.32 -0.06
C GLY A 363 30.97 -28.65 0.91
N ASP A 364 31.49 -27.75 1.75
CA ASP A 364 30.67 -26.93 2.65
C ASP A 364 30.27 -25.63 1.96
N TRP A 365 29.15 -25.68 1.24
CA TRP A 365 28.58 -24.53 0.53
C TRP A 365 27.60 -23.76 1.41
N PHE A 366 27.67 -22.44 1.36
CA PHE A 366 26.77 -21.55 2.11
C PHE A 366 26.08 -20.58 1.16
N CYS A 367 24.76 -20.50 1.26
CA CYS A 367 23.96 -19.61 0.45
C CYS A 367 24.33 -18.15 0.73
N GLY A 368 24.71 -17.40 -0.31
CA GLY A 368 25.10 -15.99 -0.21
C GLY A 368 23.98 -15.03 0.22
N ILE A 369 22.74 -15.53 0.32
CA ILE A 369 21.54 -14.73 0.63
C ILE A 369 21.07 -15.00 2.06
N CYS A 370 20.82 -16.26 2.42
CA CYS A 370 20.34 -16.63 3.75
C CYS A 370 21.47 -17.04 4.71
N ARG A 371 22.70 -17.19 4.20
CA ARG A 371 23.91 -17.59 4.94
C ARG A 371 23.84 -18.97 5.61
N ARG A 372 22.85 -19.80 5.25
CA ARG A 372 22.71 -21.18 5.72
C ARG A 372 23.43 -22.14 4.77
N LYS A 373 23.79 -23.31 5.30
CA LYS A 373 24.39 -24.41 4.55
C LYS A 373 23.46 -24.84 3.40
N ILE A 374 24.05 -25.13 2.26
CA ILE A 374 23.37 -25.72 1.10
C ILE A 374 23.46 -27.25 1.22
N ASP A 375 22.37 -27.92 0.87
CA ASP A 375 22.37 -29.36 0.67
C ASP A 375 22.87 -29.65 -0.74
N ASN A 376 23.97 -30.38 -0.85
CA ASN A 376 24.67 -30.58 -2.12
C ASN A 376 23.94 -31.56 -3.05
N ASP A 377 23.06 -32.39 -2.50
CA ASP A 377 22.31 -33.40 -3.25
C ASP A 377 21.10 -32.80 -4.00
N TYR A 378 20.85 -31.50 -3.82
CA TYR A 378 19.70 -30.79 -4.36
C TYR A 378 20.09 -29.54 -5.15
N GLY A 379 19.14 -29.07 -5.95
CA GLY A 379 19.33 -27.94 -6.84
C GLY A 379 19.46 -26.59 -6.15
N GLY A 380 20.21 -25.71 -6.80
CA GLY A 380 20.46 -24.33 -6.38
C GLY A 380 21.03 -23.51 -7.54
N TYR A 381 21.52 -22.32 -7.24
CA TYR A 381 22.20 -21.48 -8.23
C TYR A 381 23.68 -21.32 -7.88
N SER A 382 24.52 -21.30 -8.91
CA SER A 382 25.95 -21.03 -8.84
C SER A 382 26.32 -19.89 -9.79
N CYS A 383 27.33 -19.11 -9.45
CA CYS A 383 27.87 -18.09 -10.35
C CYS A 383 28.41 -18.72 -11.63
N ILE A 384 28.12 -18.08 -12.78
CA ILE A 384 28.63 -18.52 -14.09
C ILE A 384 30.08 -18.11 -14.35
N LYS A 385 30.60 -17.14 -13.58
CA LYS A 385 31.94 -16.61 -13.78
C LYS A 385 32.99 -17.52 -13.16
N ASP A 386 33.94 -17.92 -13.99
CA ASP A 386 35.08 -18.74 -13.58
C ASP A 386 35.82 -18.13 -12.36
N GLY A 387 36.08 -18.97 -11.37
CA GLY A 387 36.75 -18.58 -10.12
C GLY A 387 35.84 -17.89 -9.09
N CYS A 388 34.55 -17.68 -9.38
CA CYS A 388 33.60 -17.15 -8.41
C CYS A 388 32.82 -18.27 -7.71
N SER A 389 33.00 -18.42 -6.40
CA SER A 389 32.36 -19.47 -5.59
C SER A 389 30.99 -19.07 -5.03
N TYR A 390 30.32 -18.08 -5.62
CA TYR A 390 29.02 -17.62 -5.12
C TYR A 390 27.94 -18.64 -5.44
N VAL A 391 27.18 -19.04 -4.42
CA VAL A 391 26.09 -20.00 -4.52
C VAL A 391 24.88 -19.53 -3.72
N ALA A 392 23.69 -19.95 -4.12
CA ALA A 392 22.45 -19.61 -3.44
C ALA A 392 21.42 -20.75 -3.53
N HIS A 393 20.60 -20.91 -2.50
CA HIS A 393 19.40 -21.77 -2.60
C HIS A 393 18.46 -21.23 -3.68
N SER A 394 17.79 -22.11 -4.42
CA SER A 394 16.85 -21.71 -5.47
C SER A 394 15.79 -20.74 -4.97
N ARG A 395 15.19 -21.04 -3.81
CA ARG A 395 14.16 -20.21 -3.18
C ARG A 395 14.67 -18.88 -2.67
N CYS A 396 15.96 -18.77 -2.36
CA CYS A 396 16.57 -17.50 -1.98
C CYS A 396 16.87 -16.65 -3.21
N ALA A 397 17.38 -17.26 -4.28
CA ALA A 397 17.74 -16.56 -5.49
C ALA A 397 16.51 -16.00 -6.22
N THR A 398 15.38 -16.71 -6.20
CA THR A 398 14.15 -16.31 -6.91
C THR A 398 13.15 -15.51 -6.07
N GLN A 399 13.57 -14.92 -4.94
CA GLN A 399 12.68 -14.05 -4.16
C GLN A 399 12.43 -12.72 -4.88
N ARG A 400 11.22 -12.17 -4.78
CA ARG A 400 10.79 -10.93 -5.47
C ARG A 400 11.62 -9.68 -5.13
N ASN A 401 12.27 -9.66 -3.96
CA ASN A 401 13.16 -8.59 -3.50
C ASN A 401 14.63 -8.80 -3.92
N VAL A 402 14.97 -9.99 -4.41
CA VAL A 402 16.33 -10.38 -4.82
C VAL A 402 16.45 -10.46 -6.35
N TRP A 403 15.44 -10.98 -7.03
CA TRP A 403 15.38 -11.19 -8.48
C TRP A 403 14.26 -10.37 -9.11
N ASP A 404 14.48 -9.87 -10.33
CA ASP A 404 13.56 -9.03 -11.09
C ASP A 404 12.51 -9.82 -11.90
N GLY A 405 12.55 -11.14 -11.86
CA GLY A 405 11.62 -12.01 -12.57
C GLY A 405 11.99 -12.30 -14.03
N LYS A 406 13.19 -11.90 -14.48
CA LYS A 406 13.65 -12.16 -15.86
C LYS A 406 14.54 -13.41 -15.95
N GLU A 407 14.18 -14.30 -16.86
CA GLU A 407 15.03 -15.38 -17.36
C GLU A 407 16.02 -14.80 -18.39
N LEU A 408 17.30 -15.17 -18.28
CA LEU A 408 18.40 -14.65 -19.09
C LEU A 408 19.17 -15.77 -19.82
N GLU A 409 18.63 -16.98 -19.85
CA GLU A 409 19.19 -18.06 -20.63
C GLU A 409 19.18 -17.71 -22.12
N GLY A 410 20.33 -17.89 -22.79
CA GLY A 410 20.49 -17.57 -24.23
C GLY A 410 20.64 -16.08 -24.54
N GLU A 411 20.39 -15.19 -23.57
CA GLU A 411 20.66 -13.76 -23.69
C GLU A 411 22.16 -13.52 -23.47
N PRO A 412 22.86 -12.82 -24.39
CA PRO A 412 24.25 -12.47 -24.17
C PRO A 412 24.37 -11.66 -22.87
N GLU A 413 25.47 -11.85 -22.14
CA GLU A 413 25.83 -10.94 -21.07
C GLU A 413 26.31 -9.65 -21.74
N GLU A 414 25.38 -8.73 -21.98
CA GLU A 414 25.74 -7.34 -22.16
C GLU A 414 26.56 -6.98 -20.93
N GLU A 415 27.77 -6.47 -21.15
CA GLU A 415 28.46 -5.69 -20.13
C GLU A 415 27.53 -4.50 -19.85
N GLU A 416 26.54 -4.69 -18.97
CA GLU A 416 26.15 -3.64 -18.05
C GLU A 416 27.38 -3.41 -17.15
N ALA A 417 28.48 -2.94 -17.76
CA ALA A 417 29.33 -2.00 -17.10
C ALA A 417 28.33 -1.01 -16.53
N ILE A 418 28.21 -1.00 -15.21
CA ILE A 418 27.95 0.25 -14.54
C ILE A 418 28.99 1.15 -15.18
N GLU A 419 28.61 1.94 -16.19
CA GLU A 419 29.49 2.97 -16.69
C GLU A 419 29.92 3.67 -15.42
N ASP A 420 31.21 3.57 -15.10
CA ASP A 420 31.81 4.18 -13.93
C ASP A 420 31.79 5.69 -14.19
N ILE A 421 30.59 6.25 -14.20
CA ILE A 421 30.36 7.66 -14.32
C ILE A 421 30.80 8.20 -12.97
N GLU A 422 32.05 8.67 -12.96
CA GLU A 422 32.63 9.27 -11.78
C GLU A 422 31.69 10.37 -11.25
N PRO A 423 31.51 10.46 -9.91
CA PRO A 423 30.62 11.45 -9.33
C PRO A 423 31.15 12.88 -9.48
N PHE A 424 32.42 13.06 -9.80
CA PHE A 424 33.01 14.37 -10.01
C PHE A 424 34.23 14.30 -10.91
N VAL A 425 34.58 15.44 -11.49
CA VAL A 425 35.86 15.65 -12.19
C VAL A 425 36.81 16.35 -11.23
N ARG A 426 38.06 15.86 -11.12
CA ARG A 426 39.12 16.55 -10.37
C ARG A 426 39.71 17.67 -11.22
N ILE A 427 39.58 18.91 -10.75
CA ILE A 427 40.11 20.09 -11.45
C ILE A 427 41.56 20.35 -11.03
N SER A 428 41.86 20.19 -9.74
CA SER A 428 43.21 20.25 -9.17
C SER A 428 43.23 19.57 -7.79
N ASP A 429 44.39 19.55 -7.12
CA ASP A 429 44.53 18.93 -5.80
C ASP A 429 43.51 19.51 -4.80
N GLY A 430 42.61 18.64 -4.33
CA GLY A 430 41.56 19.01 -3.39
C GLY A 430 40.41 19.85 -3.97
N ILE A 431 40.33 20.06 -5.29
CA ILE A 431 39.24 20.81 -5.94
C ILE A 431 38.52 19.95 -6.97
N ILE A 432 37.20 19.84 -6.83
CA ILE A 432 36.34 19.00 -7.67
C ILE A 432 35.18 19.79 -8.27
N GLU A 433 34.73 19.35 -9.44
CA GLU A 433 33.44 19.71 -10.02
C GLU A 433 32.50 18.51 -9.88
N HIS A 434 31.50 18.63 -9.00
CA HIS A 434 30.61 17.53 -8.65
C HIS A 434 29.36 17.50 -9.53
N PHE A 435 28.87 16.30 -9.91
CA PHE A 435 27.74 16.14 -10.84
C PHE A 435 26.45 16.83 -10.37
N SER A 436 26.27 16.97 -9.07
CA SER A 436 25.10 17.63 -8.47
C SER A 436 25.25 19.16 -8.36
N HIS A 437 26.42 19.71 -8.69
CA HIS A 437 26.73 21.13 -8.48
C HIS A 437 27.67 21.65 -9.58
N GLN A 438 27.29 21.44 -10.83
CA GLN A 438 28.12 21.60 -12.04
C GLN A 438 28.53 23.04 -12.40
N HIS A 439 28.19 24.03 -11.57
CA HIS A 439 28.53 25.43 -11.84
C HIS A 439 29.52 26.02 -10.85
N HIS A 440 29.74 25.35 -9.72
CA HIS A 440 30.67 25.84 -8.71
C HIS A 440 31.65 24.72 -8.35
N HIS A 441 32.90 25.10 -8.12
CA HIS A 441 33.91 24.16 -7.65
C HIS A 441 33.80 23.97 -6.13
N LEU A 442 33.96 22.72 -5.70
CA LEU A 442 34.08 22.39 -4.30
C LEU A 442 35.53 22.16 -3.94
N LYS A 443 35.95 22.73 -2.82
CA LYS A 443 37.28 22.55 -2.24
C LYS A 443 37.18 21.66 -1.00
N ILE A 444 38.10 20.71 -0.87
CA ILE A 444 38.22 19.88 0.33
C ILE A 444 38.74 20.71 1.50
N ASP A 445 38.13 20.49 2.65
CA ASP A 445 38.47 21.14 3.91
C ASP A 445 38.74 20.06 4.96
N GLU A 446 39.92 20.12 5.57
CA GLU A 446 40.37 19.18 6.60
C GLU A 446 39.82 19.62 7.95
N ASN A 447 38.89 18.83 8.51
CA ASN A 447 38.16 19.17 9.73
C ASN A 447 38.91 18.80 11.01
N THR A 448 40.23 19.00 11.07
CA THR A 448 41.06 18.48 12.18
C THR A 448 40.98 19.31 13.46
N ASP A 449 40.76 20.64 13.38
CA ASP A 449 40.84 21.54 14.56
C ASP A 449 39.77 22.64 14.63
N ARG A 450 38.66 22.51 13.88
CA ARG A 450 37.58 23.52 13.92
C ARG A 450 36.58 23.29 15.05
N GLU A 451 36.12 24.40 15.63
CA GLU A 451 34.96 24.41 16.52
C GLU A 451 33.72 23.88 15.77
N TYR A 452 32.93 23.04 16.42
CA TYR A 452 31.76 22.43 15.81
C TYR A 452 30.66 23.49 15.59
N GLU A 453 30.34 23.73 14.31
CA GLU A 453 29.22 24.56 13.91
C GLU A 453 27.98 23.69 13.66
N GLU A 454 26.95 23.84 14.50
CA GLU A 454 25.71 23.03 14.46
C GLU A 454 24.93 23.14 13.15
N HIS A 455 25.18 24.15 12.32
CA HIS A 455 24.40 24.45 11.11
C HIS A 455 25.06 23.95 9.81
N ARG A 456 26.27 23.39 9.89
CA ARG A 456 26.94 22.81 8.71
C ARG A 456 26.46 21.38 8.48
N GLU A 457 25.67 21.20 7.44
CA GLU A 457 25.07 19.91 7.06
C GLU A 457 25.47 19.51 5.64
N CYS A 458 25.70 18.21 5.45
CA CYS A 458 25.95 17.66 4.12
C CYS A 458 24.66 17.64 3.30
N GLN A 459 24.69 18.17 2.09
CA GLN A 459 23.54 18.24 1.17
C GLN A 459 23.10 16.87 0.66
N ALA A 460 24.00 15.89 0.53
CA ALA A 460 23.63 14.55 0.09
C ALA A 460 22.88 13.75 1.16
N CYS A 461 23.39 13.74 2.40
CA CYS A 461 22.92 12.81 3.43
C CYS A 461 22.13 13.47 4.56
N ILE A 462 22.06 14.82 4.56
CA ILE A 462 21.31 15.64 5.52
C ILE A 462 21.72 15.32 6.96
N THR A 463 23.02 15.13 7.19
CA THR A 463 23.59 14.99 8.53
C THR A 463 24.66 16.05 8.78
N PRO A 464 24.84 16.48 10.04
CA PRO A 464 25.87 17.46 10.38
C PRO A 464 27.29 16.99 10.05
N ILE A 465 28.17 17.95 9.81
CA ILE A 465 29.61 17.71 9.62
C ILE A 465 30.27 17.58 11.00
N TYR A 466 30.16 16.39 11.60
CA TYR A 466 30.73 16.14 12.94
C TYR A 466 32.26 15.99 12.92
N PHE A 467 32.80 15.32 11.90
CA PHE A 467 34.20 14.94 11.80
C PHE A 467 34.56 14.55 10.36
N GLY A 468 35.86 14.44 10.09
CA GLY A 468 36.39 14.02 8.79
C GLY A 468 36.34 15.10 7.73
N ASN A 469 36.95 14.82 6.58
CA ASN A 469 37.04 15.77 5.49
C ASN A 469 35.68 15.97 4.82
N PHE A 470 35.48 17.18 4.32
CA PHE A 470 34.29 17.54 3.58
C PHE A 470 34.66 18.49 2.45
N TYR A 471 33.85 18.48 1.41
CA TYR A 471 33.93 19.42 0.30
C TYR A 471 32.99 20.58 0.58
N THR A 472 33.49 21.81 0.47
CA THR A 472 32.70 23.04 0.56
C THR A 472 32.77 23.79 -0.76
N CYS A 473 31.63 24.29 -1.21
CA CYS A 473 31.58 25.15 -2.37
C CYS A 473 32.28 26.48 -2.06
N MET A 474 33.01 27.00 -3.05
CA MET A 474 33.73 28.27 -2.92
C MET A 474 32.83 29.50 -3.11
N GLN A 475 31.56 29.31 -3.48
CA GLN A 475 30.65 30.38 -3.91
C GLN A 475 29.30 30.37 -3.16
N CYS A 476 28.93 29.28 -2.49
CA CYS A 476 27.69 29.17 -1.71
C CYS A 476 27.85 28.15 -0.55
N ASP A 477 26.83 28.01 0.28
CA ASP A 477 26.82 27.13 1.46
C ASP A 477 26.64 25.63 1.14
N PHE A 478 26.96 25.21 -0.09
CA PHE A 478 26.86 23.81 -0.49
C PHE A 478 28.02 23.00 0.08
N ILE A 479 27.70 21.96 0.87
CA ILE A 479 28.67 21.13 1.58
C ILE A 479 28.37 19.65 1.35
N LEU A 480 29.39 18.83 1.14
CA LEU A 480 29.28 17.37 1.10
C LEU A 480 30.34 16.72 1.99
N HIS A 481 30.01 15.68 2.76
CA HIS A 481 31.07 14.81 3.31
C HIS A 481 31.92 14.26 2.16
N GLU A 482 33.20 14.02 2.39
CA GLU A 482 34.07 13.38 1.39
C GLU A 482 33.46 12.06 0.88
N LYS A 483 32.96 11.22 1.80
CA LYS A 483 32.27 9.96 1.44
C LYS A 483 31.01 10.19 0.59
N CYS A 484 30.27 11.27 0.86
CA CYS A 484 29.07 11.62 0.10
C CYS A 484 29.39 12.14 -1.31
N ALA A 485 30.52 12.83 -1.49
CA ALA A 485 31.00 13.25 -2.80
C ALA A 485 31.49 12.07 -3.66
N ASN A 486 31.97 11.00 -3.02
CA ASN A 486 32.48 9.80 -3.69
C ASN A 486 31.40 8.70 -3.93
N LEU A 487 30.11 9.02 -3.77
CA LEU A 487 29.05 8.03 -3.99
C LEU A 487 28.96 7.63 -5.46
N SER A 488 28.96 6.32 -5.74
CA SER A 488 28.75 5.80 -7.08
C SER A 488 27.40 6.25 -7.67
N ARG A 489 27.37 6.61 -8.95
CA ARG A 489 26.12 7.09 -9.58
C ARG A 489 25.09 5.99 -9.82
N LYS A 490 25.49 4.73 -9.85
CA LYS A 490 24.61 3.57 -10.02
C LYS A 490 25.03 2.47 -9.02
N ILE A 491 24.06 1.83 -8.37
CA ILE A 491 24.31 0.73 -7.41
C ILE A 491 23.28 -0.39 -7.56
N HIS A 492 23.71 -1.63 -7.31
CA HIS A 492 22.80 -2.71 -6.92
C HIS A 492 22.70 -2.73 -5.40
N HIS A 493 21.47 -2.74 -4.88
CA HIS A 493 21.25 -2.77 -3.44
C HIS A 493 20.59 -4.10 -3.03
N PRO A 494 21.07 -4.81 -1.99
CA PRO A 494 20.59 -6.16 -1.61
C PRO A 494 19.09 -6.34 -1.33
N ILE A 495 18.34 -5.25 -1.19
CA ILE A 495 16.91 -5.24 -0.85
C ILE A 495 16.01 -4.87 -2.05
N HIS A 496 16.60 -4.69 -3.24
CA HIS A 496 15.87 -4.39 -4.46
C HIS A 496 16.56 -4.96 -5.70
N PRO A 497 15.85 -5.68 -6.58
CA PRO A 497 16.47 -6.38 -7.72
C PRO A 497 17.02 -5.46 -8.82
N HIS A 498 16.40 -4.30 -9.03
CA HIS A 498 16.80 -3.41 -10.11
C HIS A 498 17.99 -2.51 -9.74
N LEU A 499 18.74 -2.08 -10.77
CA LEU A 499 19.78 -1.07 -10.63
C LEU A 499 19.17 0.26 -10.17
N LEU A 500 19.79 0.88 -9.18
CA LEU A 500 19.38 2.18 -8.65
C LEU A 500 20.34 3.27 -9.12
N THR A 501 19.78 4.41 -9.54
CA THR A 501 20.53 5.57 -10.00
C THR A 501 20.48 6.69 -8.96
N LEU A 502 21.63 7.27 -8.65
CA LEU A 502 21.76 8.42 -7.76
C LEU A 502 21.24 9.68 -8.46
N GLU A 503 20.23 10.29 -7.86
CA GLU A 503 19.67 11.58 -8.30
C GLU A 503 19.81 12.61 -7.18
N ASP A 504 20.21 13.82 -7.57
CA ASP A 504 20.07 15.00 -6.73
C ASP A 504 18.68 15.61 -6.96
N LYS A 505 17.84 15.57 -5.92
CA LYS A 505 16.46 16.05 -5.97
C LYS A 505 16.33 17.40 -5.29
N ASN A 506 16.98 18.41 -5.87
CA ASN A 506 16.67 19.81 -5.58
C ASN A 506 15.30 20.26 -6.16
N LEU A 507 14.60 19.40 -6.92
CA LEU A 507 13.23 19.63 -7.37
C LEU A 507 12.24 18.95 -6.44
N VAL A 508 11.53 19.75 -5.64
CA VAL A 508 10.58 19.32 -4.62
C VAL A 508 9.36 18.66 -5.27
N LYS A 509 9.44 17.33 -5.48
CA LYS A 509 8.26 16.52 -5.81
C LYS A 509 7.56 16.08 -4.51
N PRO A 510 6.24 16.32 -4.37
CA PRO A 510 5.42 15.78 -3.28
C PRO A 510 5.62 14.26 -3.11
N GLY A 511 5.81 13.77 -1.88
CA GLY A 511 5.66 12.33 -1.56
C GLY A 511 6.89 11.42 -1.76
N ILE A 512 8.11 11.97 -1.78
CA ILE A 512 9.33 11.17 -1.75
C ILE A 512 9.54 10.61 -0.33
N LYS A 513 9.55 9.28 -0.21
CA LYS A 513 9.77 8.54 1.05
C LYS A 513 10.77 7.42 0.80
N CYS A 514 11.75 7.27 1.68
CA CYS A 514 12.65 6.12 1.64
C CYS A 514 11.85 4.81 1.76
N SER A 515 12.23 3.82 0.94
CA SER A 515 11.57 2.52 0.85
C SER A 515 11.95 1.58 1.99
N ALA A 516 13.09 1.83 2.65
CA ALA A 516 13.62 1.01 3.73
C ALA A 516 13.34 1.58 5.13
N CYS A 517 13.61 2.87 5.38
CA CYS A 517 13.46 3.44 6.71
C CYS A 517 12.13 4.20 6.90
N PRO A 518 11.67 4.32 8.16
CA PRO A 518 10.43 5.01 8.49
C PRO A 518 10.59 6.53 8.51
N TRP A 519 11.82 7.02 8.50
CA TRP A 519 12.11 8.42 8.66
C TRP A 519 11.61 9.26 7.48
N PHE A 520 11.31 10.52 7.77
CA PHE A 520 10.86 11.51 6.78
C PHE A 520 12.05 12.09 6.04
N CYS A 521 12.71 11.24 5.25
CA CYS A 521 13.75 11.66 4.32
C CYS A 521 13.05 12.32 3.14
N THR A 522 12.87 13.63 3.21
CA THR A 522 12.19 14.43 2.18
C THR A 522 13.16 15.23 1.31
N VAL A 523 14.42 15.33 1.75
CA VAL A 523 15.49 16.10 1.13
C VAL A 523 16.78 15.29 1.08
N GLY A 524 17.75 15.77 0.30
CA GLY A 524 19.03 15.12 0.06
C GLY A 524 19.03 14.21 -1.15
N PHE A 525 20.08 13.42 -1.31
CA PHE A 525 20.27 12.54 -2.44
C PHE A 525 19.52 11.23 -2.24
N PHE A 526 18.99 10.71 -3.35
CA PHE A 526 18.27 9.45 -3.38
C PHE A 526 18.78 8.57 -4.51
N TYR A 527 18.88 7.28 -4.20
CA TYR A 527 18.97 6.23 -5.21
C TYR A 527 17.56 5.84 -5.62
N ASN A 528 17.24 5.94 -6.91
CA ASN A 528 15.91 5.65 -7.45
C ASN A 528 15.99 4.54 -8.48
N CYS A 529 14.98 3.67 -8.47
CA CYS A 529 14.80 2.70 -9.53
C CYS A 529 14.30 3.41 -10.80
N SER A 530 14.98 3.21 -11.92
CA SER A 530 14.59 3.77 -13.22
C SER A 530 13.62 2.88 -14.00
N LYS A 531 13.26 1.70 -13.46
CA LYS A 531 12.34 0.76 -14.12
C LYS A 531 10.91 1.31 -14.10
N GLU A 532 10.26 1.34 -15.26
CA GLU A 532 8.86 1.74 -15.40
C GLU A 532 7.95 0.92 -14.46
N GLY A 533 7.03 1.60 -13.79
CA GLY A 533 6.12 0.99 -12.79
C GLY A 533 6.78 0.68 -11.44
N CYS A 534 8.08 0.91 -11.27
CA CYS A 534 8.77 0.70 -10.00
C CYS A 534 9.07 2.03 -9.30
N ASP A 535 8.44 2.25 -8.14
CA ASP A 535 8.58 3.50 -7.38
C ASP A 535 9.57 3.35 -6.18
N PHE A 536 10.45 2.36 -6.25
CA PHE A 536 11.45 2.07 -5.23
C PHE A 536 12.55 3.15 -5.18
N LYS A 537 12.90 3.56 -3.97
CA LYS A 537 13.85 4.64 -3.70
C LYS A 537 14.47 4.52 -2.32
N LEU A 538 15.76 4.81 -2.19
CA LEU A 538 16.50 4.81 -0.92
C LEU A 538 17.18 6.16 -0.73
N ASN A 539 17.10 6.70 0.49
CA ASN A 539 17.99 7.81 0.85
C ASN A 539 19.44 7.28 0.92
N VAL A 540 20.41 8.17 0.73
CA VAL A 540 21.83 7.78 0.74
C VAL A 540 22.23 7.00 2.00
N GLN A 541 21.71 7.37 3.17
CA GLN A 541 22.04 6.67 4.43
C GLN A 541 21.57 5.21 4.43
N CYS A 542 20.37 4.91 3.92
CA CYS A 542 19.91 3.52 3.79
C CYS A 542 20.54 2.78 2.61
N ALA A 543 21.06 3.50 1.61
CA ALA A 543 21.70 2.89 0.44
C ALA A 543 23.18 2.54 0.66
N THR A 544 23.84 3.22 1.59
CA THR A 544 25.28 3.06 1.86
C THR A 544 25.56 2.09 3.00
N ILE A 545 24.54 1.70 3.76
CA ILE A 545 24.68 0.65 4.76
C ILE A 545 24.84 -0.70 4.06
N SER A 546 25.83 -1.47 4.49
CA SER A 546 26.20 -2.75 3.88
C SER A 546 26.19 -3.87 4.91
N GLU A 547 26.06 -5.10 4.43
CA GLU A 547 26.30 -6.30 5.23
C GLU A 547 27.73 -6.81 5.01
N PRO A 548 28.41 -7.37 6.03
CA PRO A 548 27.97 -7.49 7.43
C PRO A 548 27.96 -6.14 8.17
N LEU A 549 26.87 -5.87 8.89
CA LEU A 549 26.74 -4.68 9.72
C LEU A 549 27.22 -4.99 11.14
N VAL A 550 28.32 -4.35 11.55
CA VAL A 550 28.76 -4.31 12.95
C VAL A 550 28.10 -3.09 13.61
N HIS A 551 27.35 -3.31 14.69
CA HIS A 551 26.55 -2.25 15.30
C HIS A 551 26.57 -2.38 16.83
N GLU A 552 26.83 -1.28 17.55
CA GLU A 552 27.05 -1.27 19.01
C GLU A 552 25.90 -1.85 19.86
N SER A 553 24.70 -1.94 19.28
CA SER A 553 23.55 -2.58 19.95
C SER A 553 23.68 -4.09 20.10
N HIS A 554 24.59 -4.73 19.37
CA HIS A 554 24.70 -6.18 19.30
C HIS A 554 26.12 -6.65 18.99
N ILE A 555 26.54 -7.76 19.61
CA ILE A 555 27.93 -8.24 19.52
C ILE A 555 28.24 -8.98 18.22
N HIS A 556 27.26 -9.66 17.62
CA HIS A 556 27.46 -10.42 16.39
C HIS A 556 27.20 -9.53 15.16
N PRO A 557 27.91 -9.77 14.04
CA PRO A 557 27.60 -9.11 12.78
C PRO A 557 26.17 -9.41 12.31
N LEU A 558 25.52 -8.41 11.75
CA LEU A 558 24.15 -8.51 11.26
C LEU A 558 24.12 -8.55 9.73
N PHE A 559 23.22 -9.35 9.17
CA PHE A 559 23.08 -9.57 7.74
C PHE A 559 21.64 -9.29 7.31
N LEU A 560 21.44 -8.81 6.08
CA LEU A 560 20.12 -8.73 5.49
C LEU A 560 19.72 -10.16 5.09
N THR A 561 19.16 -10.94 6.00
CA THR A 561 18.60 -12.24 5.64
C THR A 561 17.15 -12.06 5.21
N SER A 562 16.90 -12.15 3.91
CA SER A 562 15.55 -12.03 3.36
C SER A 562 14.74 -13.29 3.69
N LYS A 563 13.68 -13.10 4.49
CA LYS A 563 12.76 -14.15 4.91
C LYS A 563 11.32 -13.69 4.62
N PRO A 564 10.87 -13.79 3.37
CA PRO A 564 9.55 -13.29 2.98
C PRO A 564 8.38 -13.98 3.71
N GLU A 565 8.59 -15.19 4.22
CA GLU A 565 7.57 -16.02 4.90
C GLU A 565 7.52 -15.80 6.42
N GLU A 566 8.50 -15.13 7.03
CA GLU A 566 8.47 -14.84 8.48
C GLU A 566 7.65 -13.58 8.77
N GLU A 567 6.89 -13.59 9.87
CA GLU A 567 6.17 -12.42 10.36
C GLU A 567 7.10 -11.21 10.52
N LEU A 568 6.53 -10.00 10.45
CA LEU A 568 7.26 -8.74 10.62
C LEU A 568 8.10 -8.76 11.91
N ARG A 569 9.41 -8.94 11.77
CA ARG A 569 10.35 -8.94 12.89
C ARG A 569 10.34 -7.58 13.58
N LEU A 570 10.16 -7.60 14.90
CA LEU A 570 10.30 -6.41 15.73
C LEU A 570 11.78 -6.02 15.80
N CYS A 571 12.07 -4.74 15.61
CA CYS A 571 13.41 -4.25 15.91
C CYS A 571 13.70 -4.39 17.40
N SER A 572 14.78 -5.08 17.76
CA SER A 572 15.19 -5.33 19.15
C SER A 572 15.57 -4.03 19.90
N VAL A 573 15.83 -2.93 19.18
CA VAL A 573 16.17 -1.62 19.78
C VAL A 573 14.94 -0.73 19.96
N CYS A 574 14.15 -0.52 18.91
CA CYS A 574 13.03 0.42 18.96
C CYS A 574 11.67 -0.24 19.26
N ASN A 575 11.59 -1.57 19.25
CA ASN A 575 10.37 -2.37 19.44
C ASN A 575 9.25 -1.98 18.47
N LYS A 576 9.59 -1.57 17.26
CA LYS A 576 8.63 -1.23 16.20
C LYS A 576 8.83 -2.16 15.01
N THR A 577 7.73 -2.58 14.40
CA THR A 577 7.71 -3.14 13.04
C THR A 577 7.82 -2.00 12.04
N GLN A 578 8.67 -2.15 11.01
CA GLN A 578 8.72 -1.18 9.91
C GLN A 578 7.79 -1.65 8.79
N LYS A 579 6.61 -1.04 8.68
CA LYS A 579 5.77 -1.19 7.49
C LYS A 579 6.21 -0.17 6.45
N ARG A 580 7.10 -0.60 5.55
CA ARG A 580 7.54 0.17 4.38
C ARG A 580 7.35 -0.68 3.13
N LYS A 581 7.91 -0.25 2.00
CA LYS A 581 7.85 -1.05 0.77
C LYS A 581 8.65 -2.34 0.87
N THR A 582 9.66 -2.33 1.74
CA THR A 582 10.39 -3.52 2.15
C THR A 582 10.22 -3.74 3.65
N ASN A 583 10.22 -5.02 4.04
CA ASN A 583 10.19 -5.48 5.42
C ASN A 583 11.58 -6.02 5.86
N GLU A 584 12.62 -5.78 5.06
CA GLU A 584 13.98 -6.26 5.33
C GLU A 584 14.54 -5.62 6.60
N THR A 585 15.27 -6.44 7.36
CA THR A 585 15.95 -6.06 8.59
C THR A 585 17.36 -6.66 8.60
N PHE A 586 18.26 -6.07 9.38
CA PHE A 586 19.56 -6.65 9.66
C PHE A 586 19.41 -7.66 10.80
N ASN A 587 19.71 -8.92 10.52
CA ASN A 587 19.47 -10.05 11.41
C ASN A 587 20.77 -10.68 11.85
N CYS A 588 20.81 -11.10 13.12
CA CYS A 588 21.86 -11.97 13.61
C CYS A 588 21.60 -13.42 13.15
N LEU A 589 22.67 -14.15 12.81
CA LEU A 589 22.58 -15.57 12.45
C LEU A 589 22.66 -16.49 13.67
N GLU A 590 23.14 -15.98 14.81
CA GLU A 590 23.40 -16.74 16.03
C GLU A 590 22.29 -16.59 17.09
N CYS A 591 21.50 -15.52 17.02
CA CYS A 591 20.38 -15.27 17.92
C CYS A 591 19.25 -14.50 17.22
N ASP A 592 18.11 -14.32 17.89
CA ASP A 592 16.92 -13.68 17.31
C ASP A 592 16.98 -12.13 17.30
N PHE A 593 18.18 -11.55 17.28
CA PHE A 593 18.35 -10.11 17.21
C PHE A 593 18.06 -9.59 15.81
N ALA A 594 17.19 -8.57 15.72
CA ALA A 594 16.83 -7.91 14.47
C ALA A 594 16.92 -6.38 14.62
N LEU A 595 17.58 -5.73 13.68
CA LEU A 595 17.77 -4.29 13.64
C LEU A 595 17.13 -3.71 12.38
N CYS A 596 16.26 -2.74 12.56
CA CYS A 596 15.60 -2.09 11.44
C CYS A 596 16.49 -1.00 10.82
N PHE A 597 16.29 -0.69 9.53
CA PHE A 597 17.05 0.37 8.82
C PHE A 597 17.04 1.71 9.53
N GLY A 598 15.98 1.99 10.29
CA GLY A 598 15.84 3.23 11.02
C GLY A 598 16.83 3.35 12.18
N CYS A 599 17.06 2.26 12.91
CA CYS A 599 18.06 2.21 13.98
C CYS A 599 19.46 2.00 13.43
N ALA A 600 19.60 1.22 12.35
CA ALA A 600 20.88 0.91 11.73
C ALA A 600 21.57 2.14 11.11
N THR A 601 20.80 3.16 10.70
CA THR A 601 21.32 4.42 10.12
C THR A 601 21.57 5.51 11.15
N LEU A 602 21.43 5.22 12.46
CA LEU A 602 21.79 6.19 13.49
C LEU A 602 23.31 6.43 13.48
N PRO A 603 23.76 7.70 13.57
CA PRO A 603 25.17 8.00 13.70
C PRO A 603 25.78 7.28 14.92
N GLN A 604 26.85 6.50 14.71
CA GLN A 604 27.50 5.82 15.84
C GLN A 604 28.29 6.80 16.73
N LYS A 605 28.55 8.02 16.23
CA LYS A 605 29.25 9.11 16.92
C LYS A 605 28.60 10.44 16.53
N ALA A 606 28.39 11.32 17.49
CA ALA A 606 27.83 12.66 17.28
C ALA A 606 28.53 13.70 18.14
N ARG A 607 28.45 14.98 17.76
CA ARG A 607 28.89 16.11 18.61
C ARG A 607 27.70 16.84 19.20
N TYR A 608 27.88 17.32 20.43
CA TYR A 608 26.92 18.15 21.13
C TYR A 608 27.53 19.53 21.32
N LYS A 609 26.84 20.62 20.97
CA LYS A 609 27.43 21.97 20.99
C LYS A 609 27.94 22.45 22.37
N HIS A 610 27.45 21.85 23.45
CA HIS A 610 27.86 22.19 24.82
C HIS A 610 28.90 21.22 25.39
N ASP A 611 29.35 20.24 24.60
CA ASP A 611 30.45 19.34 24.95
C ASP A 611 31.47 19.27 23.81
N LYS A 612 32.74 19.52 24.14
CA LYS A 612 33.82 19.44 23.16
C LYS A 612 34.14 18.01 22.73
N HIS A 613 33.72 17.00 23.51
CA HIS A 613 34.00 15.60 23.21
C HIS A 613 32.97 15.03 22.23
N VAL A 614 33.40 13.99 21.52
CA VAL A 614 32.52 13.22 20.65
C VAL A 614 31.76 12.20 21.51
N LEU A 615 30.44 12.18 21.37
CA LEU A 615 29.58 11.27 22.10
C LEU A 615 29.35 10.01 21.25
N PRO A 616 29.88 8.84 21.64
CA PRO A 616 29.48 7.57 21.04
C PRO A 616 28.02 7.20 21.38
N LEU A 617 27.35 6.58 20.42
CA LEU A 617 26.07 5.92 20.63
C LEU A 617 26.31 4.61 21.40
N SER A 618 25.67 4.49 22.56
CA SER A 618 25.87 3.37 23.48
C SER A 618 24.55 2.70 23.83
N TYR A 619 24.63 1.41 24.18
CA TYR A 619 23.50 0.59 24.60
C TYR A 619 23.78 -0.04 25.96
N GLY A 620 22.84 0.09 26.90
CA GLY A 620 23.02 -0.44 28.26
C GLY A 620 22.88 -1.96 28.32
N LYS A 621 23.66 -2.59 29.21
CA LYS A 621 23.54 -4.02 29.53
C LYS A 621 22.41 -4.25 30.54
N GLU A 622 21.75 -5.41 30.47
CA GLU A 622 20.57 -5.73 31.32
C GLU A 622 20.84 -5.74 32.83
N ALA A 623 22.11 -5.88 33.24
CA ALA A 623 22.51 -5.96 34.64
C ALA A 623 22.88 -4.62 35.30
N SER A 624 22.85 -3.49 34.57
CA SER A 624 23.24 -2.20 35.16
C SER A 624 22.12 -1.59 35.99
N THR A 625 22.37 -1.32 37.27
CA THR A 625 21.48 -0.57 38.18
C THR A 625 21.53 0.95 37.97
N MET A 626 22.38 1.41 37.05
CA MET A 626 22.63 2.83 36.81
C MET A 626 21.44 3.49 36.11
N THR A 627 21.01 4.64 36.64
CA THR A 627 19.96 5.45 36.03
C THR A 627 20.60 6.64 35.32
N TYR A 628 20.31 6.80 34.03
CA TYR A 628 20.81 7.89 33.19
C TYR A 628 19.76 8.99 33.03
N TRP A 629 20.21 10.24 32.96
CA TRP A 629 19.37 11.44 32.86
C TRP A 629 19.83 12.33 31.71
N CYS A 630 18.90 12.71 30.85
CA CYS A 630 19.23 13.54 29.69
C CYS A 630 19.50 14.98 30.10
N GLU A 631 20.66 15.52 29.72
CA GLU A 631 21.04 16.90 30.05
C GLU A 631 20.13 17.95 29.39
N VAL A 632 19.53 17.64 28.22
CA VAL A 632 18.69 18.59 27.47
C VAL A 632 17.27 18.68 28.01
N CYS A 633 16.66 17.56 28.41
CA CYS A 633 15.26 17.52 28.81
C CYS A 633 15.05 17.14 30.28
N GLU A 634 16.14 16.86 31.00
CA GLU A 634 16.15 16.40 32.40
C GLU A 634 15.33 15.12 32.64
N GLY A 635 15.02 14.40 31.56
CA GLY A 635 14.22 13.19 31.58
C GLY A 635 15.07 11.93 31.74
N LYS A 636 14.49 10.89 32.36
CA LYS A 636 15.12 9.57 32.51
C LYS A 636 15.37 8.93 31.13
N ILE A 637 16.56 8.39 30.92
CA ILE A 637 16.94 7.68 29.69
C ILE A 637 16.76 6.17 29.89
N ASN A 638 16.19 5.49 28.89
CA ASN A 638 16.20 4.03 28.81
C ASN A 638 17.39 3.57 27.95
N PRO A 639 18.45 3.02 28.55
CA PRO A 639 19.67 2.69 27.81
C PRO A 639 19.49 1.50 26.86
N LYS A 640 18.42 0.69 26.99
CA LYS A 640 18.07 -0.35 26.00
C LYS A 640 17.66 0.24 24.65
N LYS A 641 17.15 1.48 24.63
CA LYS A 641 16.78 2.19 23.40
C LYS A 641 17.93 2.98 22.78
N GLY A 642 19.11 2.94 23.41
CA GLY A 642 20.30 3.69 23.00
C GLY A 642 20.34 5.10 23.59
N LEU A 643 21.55 5.57 23.87
CA LEU A 643 21.85 6.92 24.34
C LEU A 643 23.19 7.40 23.80
N TYR A 644 23.36 8.71 23.68
CA TYR A 644 24.68 9.29 23.47
C TYR A 644 25.29 9.61 24.83
N MET A 645 26.52 9.18 25.06
CA MET A 645 27.20 9.43 26.32
C MET A 645 28.68 9.71 26.14
N CYS A 646 29.21 10.59 26.97
CA CYS A 646 30.65 10.82 27.11
C CYS A 646 31.11 10.31 28.47
N ASP A 647 31.73 9.12 28.49
CA ASP A 647 32.20 8.46 29.72
C ASP A 647 33.56 8.94 30.22
N GLU A 648 34.36 9.57 29.37
CA GLU A 648 35.75 9.84 29.72
C GLU A 648 35.88 10.95 30.78
N TYR A 649 35.11 12.04 30.70
CA TYR A 649 35.25 13.19 31.62
C TYR A 649 34.00 14.05 31.89
N CYS A 650 33.02 14.11 30.99
CA CYS A 650 31.92 15.07 31.10
C CYS A 650 30.63 14.52 31.72
N CYS A 651 30.47 13.18 31.78
CA CYS A 651 29.24 12.54 32.25
C CYS A 651 27.96 13.01 31.52
N VAL A 652 28.11 13.62 30.33
CA VAL A 652 26.98 14.05 29.50
C VAL A 652 26.28 12.80 29.00
N THR A 653 24.98 12.73 29.23
CA THR A 653 24.12 11.72 28.62
C THR A 653 22.92 12.39 27.98
N LEU A 654 22.57 11.95 26.76
CA LEU A 654 21.52 12.54 25.95
C LEU A 654 20.63 11.46 25.35
N HIS A 655 19.31 11.70 25.33
CA HIS A 655 18.43 10.93 24.45
C HIS A 655 18.83 11.15 23.00
N ILE A 656 18.70 10.12 22.17
CA ILE A 656 18.92 10.20 20.71
C ILE A 656 18.08 11.34 20.10
N GLU A 657 16.80 11.43 20.46
CA GLU A 657 15.90 12.48 19.96
C GLU A 657 16.24 13.87 20.48
N CYS A 658 16.83 14.00 21.67
CA CYS A 658 17.25 15.31 22.19
C CYS A 658 18.50 15.84 21.47
N LEU A 659 19.42 14.96 21.09
CA LEU A 659 20.63 15.35 20.37
C LEU A 659 20.37 15.58 18.88
N LEU A 660 19.71 14.63 18.22
CA LEU A 660 19.51 14.62 16.76
C LEU A 660 18.18 15.26 16.32
N GLY A 661 17.20 15.38 17.21
CA GLY A 661 15.83 15.73 16.87
C GLY A 661 14.98 14.51 16.50
N ARG A 662 13.65 14.61 16.69
CA ARG A 662 12.70 13.54 16.31
C ARG A 662 12.64 13.28 14.81
N ASP A 663 12.77 14.35 14.03
CA ASP A 663 12.67 14.35 12.58
C ASP A 663 14.05 14.68 11.97
N PHE A 664 15.09 13.97 12.39
CA PHE A 664 16.50 14.32 12.14
C PHE A 664 16.95 14.35 10.68
N TYR A 665 16.17 13.82 9.72
CA TYR A 665 16.44 13.97 8.28
C TYR A 665 15.66 15.12 7.63
N MET A 666 15.02 15.98 8.43
CA MET A 666 14.39 17.20 7.93
C MET A 666 15.36 18.35 7.90
N LYS A 667 15.47 18.98 6.73
CA LYS A 667 16.28 20.18 6.53
C LYS A 667 15.44 21.44 6.75
N PRO A 668 15.87 22.37 7.62
CA PRO A 668 15.24 23.69 7.73
C PRO A 668 15.25 24.45 6.39
N GLY A 669 14.22 25.23 6.12
CA GLY A 669 13.99 25.92 4.84
C GLY A 669 13.40 25.02 3.74
N SER A 670 13.21 23.72 4.01
CA SER A 670 12.47 22.82 3.13
C SER A 670 10.97 22.85 3.41
N HIS A 671 10.18 22.21 2.55
CA HIS A 671 8.75 22.03 2.75
C HIS A 671 8.33 20.58 2.51
N ILE A 672 7.27 20.17 3.18
CA ILE A 672 6.73 18.82 3.16
C ILE A 672 5.22 18.87 2.93
N ASN A 673 4.67 17.88 2.22
CA ASN A 673 3.23 17.76 2.07
C ASN A 673 2.67 16.78 3.09
N THR A 674 1.64 17.22 3.80
CA THR A 674 0.97 16.48 4.87
C THR A 674 -0.52 16.35 4.57
N ALA A 675 -1.26 15.55 5.34
CA ALA A 675 -2.71 15.47 5.22
C ALA A 675 -3.42 16.82 5.45
N LEU A 676 -2.79 17.73 6.21
CA LEU A 676 -3.29 19.06 6.51
C LEU A 676 -2.79 20.15 5.53
N GLY A 677 -2.17 19.73 4.43
CA GLY A 677 -1.57 20.63 3.44
C GLY A 677 -0.04 20.73 3.54
N LYS A 678 0.52 21.73 2.86
CA LYS A 678 1.96 21.99 2.80
C LYS A 678 2.45 22.58 4.13
N ALA A 679 3.51 22.01 4.69
CA ALA A 679 4.18 22.47 5.91
C ALA A 679 5.63 22.88 5.61
N ASN A 680 6.03 24.07 6.04
CA ASN A 680 7.39 24.55 6.00
C ASN A 680 8.17 24.06 7.23
N VAL A 681 9.39 23.60 7.01
CA VAL A 681 10.33 23.23 8.08
C VAL A 681 11.14 24.47 8.44
N LEU A 682 11.02 24.96 9.67
CA LEU A 682 11.70 26.15 10.15
C LEU A 682 12.65 25.82 11.29
N LEU A 683 13.69 26.63 11.48
CA LEU A 683 14.51 26.57 12.68
C LEU A 683 13.72 27.11 13.88
N ASN A 684 13.84 26.44 15.02
CA ASN A 684 13.21 26.83 16.27
C ASN A 684 14.05 27.86 17.06
N ASN A 685 14.65 28.82 16.35
CA ASN A 685 15.55 29.83 16.91
C ASN A 685 15.14 31.29 16.56
N HIS A 686 14.01 31.49 15.89
CA HIS A 686 13.63 32.81 15.35
C HIS A 686 12.89 33.73 16.35
N HIS A 687 12.63 33.30 17.59
CA HIS A 687 11.87 34.10 18.57
C HIS A 687 12.42 34.00 19.99
N MET A 688 12.17 35.03 20.82
CA MET A 688 12.53 35.05 22.25
C MET A 688 11.85 33.94 23.07
N SER A 689 10.84 33.27 22.51
CA SER A 689 10.22 32.11 23.12
C SER A 689 9.84 31.08 22.05
N ARG A 690 10.06 29.79 22.35
CA ARG A 690 9.69 28.67 21.46
C ARG A 690 8.19 28.68 21.17
N PRO A 691 7.75 28.42 19.93
CA PRO A 691 6.34 28.41 19.57
C PRO A 691 5.62 27.28 20.30
N ILE A 692 4.32 27.47 20.53
CA ILE A 692 3.46 26.46 21.14
C ILE A 692 2.92 25.57 20.02
N CYS A 693 3.07 24.26 20.18
CA CYS A 693 2.52 23.31 19.24
C CYS A 693 1.00 23.26 19.37
N LEU A 694 0.28 23.36 18.25
CA LEU A 694 -1.18 23.30 18.22
C LEU A 694 -1.73 21.97 18.78
N PHE A 695 -1.04 20.86 18.52
CA PHE A 695 -1.53 19.53 18.91
C PHE A 695 -1.20 19.17 20.35
N CYS A 696 0.06 19.31 20.79
CA CYS A 696 0.46 18.89 22.13
C CYS A 696 0.37 20.00 23.18
N GLU A 697 0.02 21.22 22.76
CA GLU A 697 -0.14 22.43 23.57
C GLU A 697 1.09 22.82 24.41
N LYS A 698 2.25 22.23 24.09
CA LYS A 698 3.53 22.50 24.73
C LYS A 698 4.42 23.33 23.82
N ARG A 699 5.36 24.06 24.43
CA ARG A 699 6.45 24.70 23.68
C ARG A 699 7.24 23.65 22.93
N CYS A 700 7.43 23.84 21.63
CA CYS A 700 8.17 22.91 20.78
C CYS A 700 9.60 22.73 21.31
N PRO A 701 9.99 21.54 21.78
CA PRO A 701 11.30 21.33 22.39
C PRO A 701 12.41 21.11 21.36
N ASP A 702 12.04 20.67 20.15
CA ASP A 702 12.94 20.27 19.08
C ASP A 702 13.57 21.47 18.36
N LYS A 703 14.71 21.26 17.67
CA LYS A 703 15.44 22.32 16.95
C LYS A 703 14.71 22.83 15.72
N THR A 704 13.76 22.06 15.20
CA THR A 704 12.95 22.41 14.04
C THR A 704 11.47 22.43 14.42
N VAL A 705 10.70 23.26 13.74
CA VAL A 705 9.24 23.34 13.88
C VAL A 705 8.60 23.32 12.51
N LEU A 706 7.39 22.79 12.43
CA LEU A 706 6.61 22.74 11.21
C LEU A 706 5.56 23.86 11.25
N GLN A 707 5.51 24.69 10.22
CA GLN A 707 4.47 25.70 10.06
C GLN A 707 3.61 25.36 8.84
N LEU A 708 2.28 25.31 9.00
CA LEU A 708 1.37 25.04 7.87
C LEU A 708 1.13 26.30 7.04
N ASP A 709 1.21 26.18 5.72
CA ASP A 709 0.99 27.29 4.77
C ASP A 709 -0.44 27.34 4.22
N LEU A 710 -1.06 26.17 4.00
CA LEU A 710 -2.31 26.05 3.23
C LEU A 710 -3.28 25.12 3.95
N SER A 711 -4.18 25.67 4.79
CA SER A 711 -5.38 25.04 5.36
C SER A 711 -6.07 25.96 6.38
N ILE A 712 -7.19 25.53 7.01
CA ILE A 712 -7.79 26.16 8.20
C ILE A 712 -6.79 26.34 9.37
N PHE A 713 -5.64 25.66 9.32
CA PHE A 713 -4.57 25.74 10.31
C PHE A 713 -3.38 26.57 9.82
N ALA A 714 -3.52 27.36 8.76
CA ALA A 714 -2.44 28.21 8.23
C ALA A 714 -1.82 29.08 9.33
N GLY A 715 -0.49 29.14 9.37
CA GLY A 715 0.29 29.82 10.40
C GLY A 715 0.48 29.05 11.71
N SER A 716 -0.18 27.90 11.89
CA SER A 716 -0.04 27.07 13.10
C SER A 716 1.28 26.31 13.13
N PHE A 717 1.85 26.18 14.34
CA PHE A 717 3.12 25.49 14.56
C PHE A 717 2.91 24.08 15.13
N PHE A 718 3.74 23.14 14.69
CA PHE A 718 3.77 21.78 15.19
C PHE A 718 5.17 21.37 15.63
N CYS A 719 5.21 20.58 16.70
CA CYS A 719 6.42 20.08 17.33
C CYS A 719 7.17 19.05 16.47
N SER A 720 6.42 18.30 15.65
CA SER A 720 6.90 17.16 14.87
C SER A 720 5.82 16.77 13.87
N LEU A 721 6.16 15.91 12.92
CA LEU A 721 5.16 15.35 12.01
C LEU A 721 4.13 14.46 12.71
N LEU A 722 4.49 13.84 13.83
CA LEU A 722 3.52 13.09 14.64
C LEU A 722 2.44 14.02 15.21
N CYS A 723 2.84 15.20 15.67
CA CYS A 723 1.92 16.25 16.11
C CYS A 723 0.97 16.65 14.96
N VAL A 724 1.46 16.78 13.72
CA VAL A 724 0.63 17.07 12.52
C VAL A 724 -0.34 15.91 12.21
N HIS A 725 0.16 14.68 12.17
CA HIS A 725 -0.64 13.50 11.84
C HIS A 725 -1.77 13.27 12.83
N LYS A 726 -1.47 13.32 14.13
CA LYS A 726 -2.51 13.18 15.15
C LYS A 726 -3.51 14.32 15.12
N SER A 727 -3.07 15.54 14.80
CA SER A 727 -3.96 16.68 14.61
C SER A 727 -4.96 16.42 13.48
N ALA A 728 -4.53 15.82 12.38
CA ALA A 728 -5.42 15.43 11.26
C ALA A 728 -6.45 14.39 11.68
N GLU A 729 -6.03 13.34 12.40
CA GLU A 729 -6.92 12.32 12.95
C GLU A 729 -7.94 12.92 13.93
N THR A 730 -7.51 13.88 14.77
CA THR A 730 -8.41 14.55 15.70
C THR A 730 -9.31 15.59 15.04
N SER A 731 -8.91 16.26 13.96
CA SER A 731 -9.80 17.19 13.24
C SER A 731 -10.97 16.45 12.60
N ASP A 732 -10.76 15.22 12.13
CA ASP A 732 -11.86 14.37 11.65
C ASP A 732 -12.84 14.00 12.77
N ILE A 733 -12.34 13.83 14.00
CA ILE A 733 -13.16 13.53 15.19
C ILE A 733 -13.84 14.80 15.73
N TRP A 734 -13.16 15.95 15.75
CA TRP A 734 -13.69 17.23 16.19
C TRP A 734 -14.74 17.76 15.22
N LEU A 735 -14.56 17.57 13.90
CA LEU A 735 -15.59 17.86 12.89
C LEU A 735 -16.81 16.94 12.98
N LYS A 736 -16.65 15.71 13.51
CA LYS A 736 -17.77 14.80 13.84
C LYS A 736 -18.47 15.19 15.15
N GLN A 737 -17.72 15.53 16.20
CA GLN A 737 -18.27 15.92 17.51
C GLN A 737 -18.92 17.31 17.51
N ARG A 738 -18.42 18.26 16.71
CA ARG A 738 -19.01 19.59 16.54
C ARG A 738 -20.34 19.55 15.77
N LYS A 739 -20.56 18.50 14.97
CA LYS A 739 -21.84 18.18 14.33
C LYS A 739 -22.87 17.69 15.37
N LEU A 740 -22.45 16.70 16.18
CA LEU A 740 -23.24 16.18 17.32
C LEU A 740 -23.56 17.22 18.41
N THR A 741 -22.71 18.23 18.62
CA THR A 741 -23.00 19.32 19.59
C THR A 741 -23.90 20.41 19.01
N ARG A 742 -23.84 20.68 17.69
CA ARG A 742 -24.80 21.58 17.03
C ARG A 742 -26.20 20.97 16.93
N GLU A 743 -26.30 19.66 16.71
CA GLU A 743 -27.57 18.91 16.76
C GLU A 743 -28.18 18.91 18.17
N ASN A 744 -27.36 18.80 19.22
CA ASN A 744 -27.86 18.87 20.60
C ASN A 744 -28.21 20.29 21.09
N GLU A 745 -27.64 21.34 20.51
CA GLU A 745 -28.02 22.73 20.80
C GLU A 745 -29.28 23.18 20.05
N GLN A 746 -29.60 22.57 18.89
CA GLN A 746 -30.88 22.79 18.20
C GLN A 746 -32.08 22.04 18.81
N VAL A 747 -31.85 21.07 19.69
CA VAL A 747 -32.93 20.39 20.45
C VAL A 747 -33.26 21.11 21.77
N LYS A 748 -32.58 22.23 22.08
CA LYS A 748 -32.80 23.01 23.32
C LYS A 748 -33.16 24.50 23.13
N LEU A 749 -33.58 24.90 21.93
CA LEU A 749 -34.20 26.22 21.69
C LEU A 749 -35.63 26.06 21.18
#